data_AF-A0A1Y2ECT6-F1
#
_entry.id   AF-A0A1Y2ECT6-F1
#
_cell.length_a   1.000
_cell.length_b   1.000
_cell.length_c   1.000
_cell.angle_alpha   90.00
_cell.angle_beta   90.00
_cell.angle_gamma   90.00
#
_symmetry.space_group_name_H-M   'P 1'
#
loop_
_entity.id
_entity.type
_entity.pdbx_description
1 polymer ?
#
loop_
_entity_poly.entity_id
_entity_poly.type
_entity_poly.pdbx_seq_one_letter_code
_entity_poly.pdbx_strand_id
1 'polypeptide(L)'
;MNNCFLFLAILFSLNFFALVHSENSYYLIAILRKKTDKNYDDESQRVQNKIDKLVNERMNDIYNVIEEKRDSYILENGELDSKLEELDSLPLEKRNNQRKKFLFANKSLHKRSLSNADNSTLEYIPFESELVNHVAPILNYYSISAYLSEETSKIVCNMDNVLYCEKSKALEINDDFQTDESVEMSTDKKKNSEYYNVEAIKKETGWSDVNVQKVKFSPNHLSSISQSPYYYKNSTFDNAYYYPSSAGKGIDIFIIDVGLMVDHEDFDTYEGTPYNRTISCDAICREKGIDELSGEEKKSCSYKKNNYPGHGIMASSVAGGAIYGVAKKANIHMLSYDSTNIGNVRALRYVLDHGKPHKTVVSMSLAWNEYVKSIDDILSQLIENGIIVIVCASNEDINCCAKKGEKTFYTYTGYRKAITVGATDTDTYNHGYMKSFFSNYGDCVDVFAPGFVTSAKLEGGSTTANSSSRGTSCSTPLVAGVAALIMSENSEIEYDNEKMRETLINMSIKGAITNLEYMGSADTPNRFINNGKKSIYSPDNKNIECGKDKSCSNGCCSKDGECISFQNNPWNACLIENGCQSEFGYCTTIEKSINECKEELKEYEECIIDISDDMNQKELYEKYKVYTSDKCEAFYKLHYSNQSVCTVAKKYKSFGFIDDFDREKYLDYVNLINNKLFMNDINSYSECFVPSIVKMNDDEKKEKCEFVESSKCQKFYNYFKKGYINENKYYKIPSAIKKKISNKKKIIMKECNKNKILINLLK
;
A
#
# COMPACT_ATOMS: atom_id res chain seq x y z
N MET A 1 -2.08 17.32 72.45
CA MET A 1 -2.20 16.91 71.04
C MET A 1 -0.80 16.74 70.44
N ASN A 2 -0.04 15.79 70.97
CA ASN A 2 1.14 15.20 70.33
C ASN A 2 0.67 13.79 69.94
N ASN A 3 0.66 13.46 68.64
CA ASN A 3 0.75 12.08 68.09
C ASN A 3 0.28 11.93 66.63
N CYS A 4 -0.19 12.97 65.93
CA CYS A 4 -0.63 12.79 64.54
C CYS A 4 0.39 13.13 63.45
N PHE A 5 1.50 13.83 63.77
CA PHE A 5 2.47 14.25 62.74
C PHE A 5 3.66 13.30 62.54
N LEU A 6 3.89 12.35 63.45
CA LEU A 6 5.00 11.39 63.31
C LEU A 6 4.63 10.13 62.51
N PHE A 7 3.34 9.84 62.31
CA PHE A 7 2.89 8.64 61.59
C PHE A 7 2.80 8.82 60.06
N LEU A 8 2.63 10.05 59.57
CA LEU A 8 2.54 10.34 58.13
C LEU A 8 3.90 10.50 57.44
N ALA A 9 4.96 10.82 58.19
CA ALA A 9 6.33 10.89 57.65
C ALA A 9 7.02 9.51 57.57
N ILE A 10 6.53 8.51 58.31
CA ILE A 10 7.06 7.13 58.29
C ILE A 10 6.42 6.31 57.16
N LEU A 11 5.22 6.66 56.69
CA LEU A 11 4.56 6.02 55.54
C LEU A 11 5.05 6.52 54.17
N PHE A 12 5.67 7.71 54.11
CA PHE A 12 6.30 8.24 52.88
C PHE A 12 7.81 7.97 52.78
N SER A 13 8.43 7.39 53.82
CA SER A 13 9.84 6.97 53.82
C SER A 13 10.03 5.45 53.76
N LEU A 14 8.95 4.66 53.73
CA LEU A 14 8.99 3.19 53.60
C LEU A 14 8.52 2.65 52.23
N ASN A 15 8.22 3.52 51.26
CA ASN A 15 7.90 3.12 49.87
C ASN A 15 8.93 3.59 48.84
N PHE A 16 10.13 3.98 49.29
CA PHE A 16 11.25 4.37 48.42
C PHE A 16 12.37 3.32 48.31
N PHE A 17 12.06 2.08 48.64
CA PHE A 17 12.78 0.90 48.17
C PHE A 17 11.75 -0.08 47.57
N ALA A 18 11.05 0.35 46.52
CA ALA A 18 10.83 -0.60 45.44
C ALA A 18 12.24 -0.86 44.88
N LEU A 19 12.94 -1.85 45.44
CA LEU A 19 14.02 -2.48 44.70
C LEU A 19 13.36 -2.94 43.41
N VAL A 20 13.61 -2.19 42.34
CA VAL A 20 13.43 -2.67 40.98
C VAL A 20 14.45 -3.80 40.87
N HIS A 21 14.09 -5.00 41.31
CA HIS A 21 14.85 -6.19 41.04
C HIS A 21 14.65 -6.45 39.56
N SER A 22 15.67 -6.18 38.75
CA SER A 22 15.69 -6.59 37.36
C SER A 22 15.51 -8.11 37.29
N GLU A 23 14.47 -8.59 36.60
CA GLU A 23 14.30 -10.02 36.29
C GLU A 23 15.52 -10.58 35.56
N ASN A 24 15.93 -11.80 35.95
CA ASN A 24 16.95 -12.60 35.26
C ASN A 24 16.52 -12.83 33.81
N SER A 25 17.45 -12.78 32.85
CA SER A 25 17.11 -12.91 31.44
C SER A 25 18.26 -13.48 30.62
N TYR A 26 17.95 -13.99 29.43
CA TYR A 26 19.00 -14.30 28.46
C TYR A 26 19.61 -13.00 27.88
N TYR A 27 20.89 -13.06 27.57
CA TYR A 27 21.62 -12.00 26.87
C TYR A 27 22.33 -12.61 25.66
N LEU A 28 22.24 -11.94 24.52
CA LEU A 28 23.13 -12.19 23.39
C LEU A 28 24.44 -11.47 23.64
N ILE A 29 25.55 -12.21 23.65
CA ILE A 29 26.88 -11.69 23.92
C ILE A 29 27.73 -11.86 22.66
N ALA A 30 28.21 -10.74 22.12
CA ALA A 30 29.09 -10.72 20.97
C ALA A 30 30.56 -10.83 21.41
N ILE A 31 31.22 -11.92 21.02
CA ILE A 31 32.64 -12.18 21.32
C ILE A 31 33.48 -11.91 20.06
N LEU A 32 34.42 -10.99 20.17
CA LEU A 32 35.32 -10.59 19.09
C LEU A 32 36.77 -10.98 19.41
N ARG A 33 37.36 -11.82 18.55
CA ARG A 33 38.77 -12.21 18.67
C ARG A 33 39.69 -11.06 18.25
N LYS A 34 39.54 -10.55 17.03
CA LYS A 34 40.32 -9.40 16.51
C LYS A 34 39.48 -8.58 15.53
N LYS A 35 39.66 -7.26 15.56
CA LYS A 35 39.01 -6.33 14.61
C LYS A 35 39.39 -6.58 13.14
N THR A 36 40.53 -7.20 12.88
CA THR A 36 41.03 -7.52 11.54
C THR A 36 40.50 -8.82 10.97
N ASP A 37 39.79 -9.61 11.78
CA ASP A 37 39.16 -10.83 11.29
C ASP A 37 38.05 -10.46 10.30
N LYS A 38 37.91 -11.24 9.24
CA LYS A 38 36.86 -11.16 8.24
C LYS A 38 35.56 -11.76 8.77
N ASN A 39 34.53 -11.79 7.93
CA ASN A 39 33.37 -12.63 8.18
C ASN A 39 33.81 -14.07 8.50
N TYR A 40 33.26 -14.65 9.57
CA TYR A 40 33.62 -15.97 10.05
C TYR A 40 33.59 -17.03 8.94
N ASP A 41 32.57 -17.01 8.08
CA ASP A 41 32.41 -18.00 7.00
C ASP A 41 33.48 -17.85 5.90
N ASP A 42 34.05 -16.65 5.75
CA ASP A 42 35.11 -16.34 4.77
C ASP A 42 36.54 -16.53 5.32
N GLU A 43 36.65 -16.86 6.61
CA GLU A 43 37.93 -17.04 7.27
C GLU A 43 38.57 -18.40 6.97
N SER A 44 39.90 -18.44 7.08
CA SER A 44 40.60 -19.73 6.99
C SER A 44 40.21 -20.65 8.15
N GLN A 45 40.22 -21.97 7.93
CA GLN A 45 39.95 -22.96 8.99
C GLN A 45 40.78 -22.71 10.26
N ARG A 46 42.05 -22.34 10.09
CA ARG A 46 42.96 -22.03 11.21
C ARG A 46 42.46 -20.83 12.02
N VAL A 47 41.87 -19.84 11.38
CA VAL A 47 41.29 -18.67 12.04
C VAL A 47 39.97 -19.02 12.70
N GLN A 48 39.07 -19.73 12.02
CA GLN A 48 37.81 -20.23 12.57
C GLN A 48 38.06 -21.03 13.86
N ASN A 49 38.95 -22.03 13.83
CA ASN A 49 39.28 -22.84 15.02
C ASN A 49 39.79 -22.01 16.20
N LYS A 50 40.52 -20.92 15.93
CA LYS A 50 40.99 -19.99 16.98
C LYS A 50 39.86 -19.11 17.52
N ILE A 51 38.89 -18.76 16.69
CA ILE A 51 37.67 -18.06 17.13
C ILE A 51 36.86 -19.01 18.02
N ASP A 52 36.58 -20.22 17.55
CA ASP A 52 35.81 -21.24 18.30
C ASP A 52 36.45 -21.55 19.66
N LYS A 53 37.78 -21.68 19.70
CA LYS A 53 38.53 -21.88 20.95
C LYS A 53 38.35 -20.71 21.93
N LEU A 54 38.50 -19.47 21.46
CA LEU A 54 38.29 -18.27 22.30
C LEU A 54 36.84 -18.20 22.80
N VAL A 55 35.87 -18.48 21.94
CA VAL A 55 34.44 -18.44 22.28
C VAL A 55 34.16 -19.46 23.38
N ASN A 56 34.62 -20.71 23.23
CA ASN A 56 34.44 -21.74 24.25
C ASN A 56 35.15 -21.38 25.57
N GLU A 57 36.34 -20.76 25.51
CA GLU A 57 37.02 -20.23 26.71
C GLU A 57 36.17 -19.16 27.42
N ARG A 58 35.62 -18.20 26.70
CA ARG A 58 34.74 -17.16 27.26
C ARG A 58 33.42 -17.72 27.78
N MET A 59 32.86 -18.74 27.15
CA MET A 59 31.67 -19.43 27.67
C MET A 59 31.95 -20.09 29.02
N ASN A 60 33.13 -20.68 29.21
CA ASN A 60 33.56 -21.19 30.52
C ASN A 60 33.72 -20.07 31.54
N ASP A 61 34.33 -18.93 31.16
CA ASP A 61 34.48 -17.77 32.04
C ASP A 61 33.13 -17.23 32.51
N ILE A 62 32.15 -17.16 31.61
CA ILE A 62 30.78 -16.73 31.91
C ILE A 62 30.08 -17.73 32.83
N TYR A 63 30.19 -19.03 32.55
CA TYR A 63 29.63 -20.08 33.38
C TYR A 63 30.14 -20.01 34.83
N ASN A 64 31.45 -19.77 34.99
CA ASN A 64 32.08 -19.56 36.29
C ASN A 64 31.51 -18.33 37.02
N VAL A 65 31.22 -17.23 36.31
CA VAL A 65 30.60 -16.04 36.92
C VAL A 65 29.18 -16.33 37.39
N ILE A 66 28.40 -17.10 36.63
CA ILE A 66 27.05 -17.53 37.04
C ILE A 66 27.14 -18.37 38.32
N GLU A 67 28.05 -19.35 38.37
CA GLU A 67 28.28 -20.20 39.54
C GLU A 67 28.71 -19.38 40.78
N GLU A 68 29.67 -18.46 40.63
CA GLU A 68 30.19 -17.63 41.72
C GLU A 68 29.18 -16.62 42.25
N LYS A 69 28.19 -16.24 41.42
CA LYS A 69 27.16 -15.25 41.75
C LYS A 69 25.77 -15.86 41.82
N ARG A 70 25.68 -17.14 42.22
CA ARG A 70 24.43 -17.89 42.39
C ARG A 70 23.38 -17.11 43.19
N ASP A 71 23.80 -16.45 44.26
CA ASP A 71 22.91 -15.68 45.16
C ASP A 71 22.26 -14.46 44.49
N SER A 72 22.74 -14.03 43.32
CA SER A 72 22.15 -12.91 42.57
C SER A 72 20.93 -13.29 41.72
N TYR A 73 20.55 -14.57 41.70
CA TYR A 73 19.44 -15.11 40.90
C TYR A 73 18.20 -15.44 41.75
N ILE A 74 18.05 -14.78 42.90
CA ILE A 74 16.86 -14.93 43.74
C ILE A 74 15.69 -14.20 43.05
N LEU A 75 14.59 -14.91 42.86
CA LEU A 75 13.36 -14.39 42.25
C LEU A 75 12.57 -13.54 43.27
N GLU A 76 11.54 -12.82 42.80
CA GLU A 76 10.69 -11.99 43.67
C GLU A 76 10.00 -12.78 44.79
N ASN A 77 9.73 -14.07 44.56
CA ASN A 77 9.16 -14.97 45.56
C ASN A 77 10.17 -15.43 46.64
N GLY A 78 11.44 -14.99 46.55
CA GLY A 78 12.52 -15.35 47.46
C GLY A 78 13.17 -16.71 47.17
N GLU A 79 12.72 -17.44 46.15
CA GLU A 79 13.30 -18.71 45.73
C GLU A 79 14.44 -18.50 44.74
N LEU A 80 15.40 -19.42 44.73
CA LEU A 80 16.43 -19.44 43.71
C LEU A 80 15.81 -19.85 42.36
N ASP A 81 16.17 -19.14 41.29
CA ASP A 81 15.72 -19.47 39.94
C ASP A 81 16.04 -20.93 39.58
N SER A 82 15.00 -21.71 39.23
CA SER A 82 15.13 -23.15 38.97
C SER A 82 16.02 -23.48 37.76
N LYS A 83 16.27 -22.52 36.86
CA LYS A 83 17.24 -22.70 35.77
C LYS A 83 18.66 -22.97 36.30
N LEU A 84 18.98 -22.56 37.52
CA LEU A 84 20.28 -22.83 38.14
C LEU A 84 20.42 -24.25 38.69
N GLU A 85 19.38 -25.09 38.65
CA GLU A 85 19.48 -26.51 39.02
C GLU A 85 20.53 -27.27 38.18
N GLU A 86 20.83 -26.80 36.97
CA GLU A 86 21.92 -27.31 36.14
C GLU A 86 23.26 -27.33 36.89
N LEU A 87 23.55 -26.31 37.71
CA LEU A 87 24.79 -26.19 38.47
C LEU A 87 24.93 -27.29 39.53
N ASP A 88 23.83 -27.84 40.02
CA ASP A 88 23.82 -28.90 41.04
C ASP A 88 23.97 -30.31 40.44
N SER A 89 23.71 -30.45 39.13
CA SER A 89 23.66 -31.74 38.43
C SER A 89 25.03 -32.33 38.07
N LEU A 90 26.13 -31.56 38.25
CA LEU A 90 27.48 -31.96 37.86
C LEU A 90 28.38 -32.20 39.09
N PRO A 91 28.93 -33.42 39.31
CA PRO A 91 29.90 -33.65 40.38
C PRO A 91 31.24 -32.95 40.06
N LEU A 92 31.41 -31.77 40.64
CA LEU A 92 32.64 -30.97 40.63
C LEU A 92 33.70 -31.57 41.56
N GLU A 93 34.26 -32.73 41.21
CA GLU A 93 35.50 -33.15 41.87
C GLU A 93 36.68 -32.30 41.36
N LYS A 94 37.18 -31.43 42.23
CA LYS A 94 38.49 -30.77 42.13
C LYS A 94 39.60 -31.82 42.21
N ARG A 95 40.07 -32.36 41.09
CA ARG A 95 41.41 -32.98 41.04
C ARG A 95 42.44 -31.87 40.80
N ASN A 96 43.41 -31.74 41.72
CA ASN A 96 44.57 -30.84 41.60
C ASN A 96 44.28 -29.33 41.42
N ASN A 97 43.30 -28.75 42.13
CA ASN A 97 43.06 -27.30 42.15
C ASN A 97 42.76 -26.63 40.79
N GLN A 98 42.54 -27.38 39.71
CA GLN A 98 42.13 -26.84 38.40
C GLN A 98 40.63 -27.12 38.20
N ARG A 99 39.85 -26.07 37.89
CA ARG A 99 38.44 -26.23 37.47
C ARG A 99 38.40 -27.00 36.15
N LYS A 100 37.49 -27.98 36.05
CA LYS A 100 37.19 -28.66 34.78
C LYS A 100 36.69 -27.62 33.77
N LYS A 101 37.17 -27.70 32.52
CA LYS A 101 36.66 -26.86 31.44
C LYS A 101 35.68 -27.65 30.59
N PHE A 102 34.56 -27.04 30.23
CA PHE A 102 33.55 -27.61 29.37
C PHE A 102 33.81 -27.30 27.90
N LEU A 103 33.47 -28.25 27.04
CA LEU A 103 33.27 -28.03 25.62
C LEU A 103 31.77 -27.90 25.39
N PHE A 104 31.30 -26.67 25.24
CA PHE A 104 29.88 -26.40 25.04
C PHE A 104 29.42 -26.94 23.69
N ALA A 105 28.33 -27.68 23.68
CA ALA A 105 27.78 -28.23 22.45
C ALA A 105 27.28 -27.11 21.53
N ASN A 106 27.74 -27.14 20.28
CA ASN A 106 27.26 -26.22 19.25
C ASN A 106 26.22 -26.92 18.38
N LYS A 107 24.94 -26.68 18.68
CA LYS A 107 23.80 -27.24 17.92
C LYS A 107 23.54 -26.49 16.61
N SER A 108 24.18 -25.34 16.38
CA SER A 108 23.91 -24.45 15.25
C SER A 108 24.77 -24.74 14.01
N LEU A 109 25.89 -25.48 14.14
CA LEU A 109 26.82 -25.72 13.03
C LEU A 109 26.84 -27.21 12.64
N HIS A 110 26.33 -27.51 11.44
CA HIS A 110 26.49 -28.83 10.82
C HIS A 110 27.97 -29.14 10.59
N LYS A 111 28.46 -30.22 11.20
CA LYS A 111 29.76 -30.86 10.96
C LYS A 111 30.99 -29.96 11.09
N ARG A 112 31.38 -29.61 12.31
CA ARG A 112 32.80 -29.49 12.68
C ARG A 112 32.99 -29.82 14.15
N SER A 113 33.36 -31.08 14.40
CA SER A 113 34.09 -31.40 15.63
C SER A 113 35.32 -30.51 15.65
N LEU A 114 35.56 -29.81 16.76
CA LEU A 114 36.90 -29.36 17.12
C LEU A 114 37.79 -30.60 17.07
N SER A 115 38.41 -30.86 15.92
CA SER A 115 39.37 -31.94 15.79
C SER A 115 40.48 -31.66 16.79
N ASN A 116 40.85 -32.67 17.58
CA ASN A 116 41.99 -32.70 18.51
C ASN A 116 43.33 -32.45 17.77
N ALA A 117 43.48 -31.29 17.14
CA ALA A 117 44.63 -30.90 16.35
C ALA A 117 45.55 -29.92 17.10
N ASP A 118 45.29 -29.68 18.39
CA ASP A 118 46.19 -28.95 19.27
C ASP A 118 46.73 -29.93 20.33
N ASN A 119 48.05 -30.01 20.45
CA ASN A 119 48.83 -30.71 21.48
C ASN A 119 48.61 -30.11 22.89
N SER A 120 47.39 -29.66 23.22
CA SER A 120 47.04 -29.14 24.53
C SER A 120 46.69 -30.30 25.46
N THR A 121 47.37 -30.38 26.60
CA THR A 121 47.09 -31.30 27.71
C THR A 121 45.77 -31.01 28.46
N LEU A 122 44.91 -30.15 27.92
CA LEU A 122 43.63 -29.76 28.54
C LEU A 122 42.50 -30.64 27.98
N GLU A 123 41.91 -31.45 28.86
CA GLU A 123 40.76 -32.29 28.56
C GLU A 123 39.47 -31.49 28.79
N TYR A 124 38.71 -31.24 27.72
CA TYR A 124 37.39 -30.62 27.83
C TYR A 124 36.30 -31.70 27.98
N ILE A 125 35.28 -31.40 28.79
CA ILE A 125 34.12 -32.28 28.96
C ILE A 125 32.98 -31.76 28.07
N PRO A 126 32.47 -32.55 27.10
CA PRO A 126 31.30 -32.16 26.33
C PRO A 126 30.11 -31.84 27.23
N PHE A 127 29.45 -30.71 27.00
CA PHE A 127 28.41 -30.22 27.89
C PHE A 127 27.32 -29.47 27.12
N GLU A 128 26.06 -29.82 27.38
CA GLU A 128 24.90 -29.06 26.91
C GLU A 128 24.37 -28.24 28.09
N SER A 129 24.41 -26.92 27.95
CA SER A 129 23.98 -26.00 29.01
C SER A 129 22.75 -25.21 28.56
N GLU A 130 21.75 -25.14 29.41
CA GLU A 130 20.64 -24.20 29.29
C GLU A 130 21.09 -22.78 29.69
N LEU A 131 22.11 -22.65 30.54
CA LEU A 131 22.62 -21.36 31.02
C LEU A 131 23.52 -20.64 30.02
N VAL A 132 24.40 -21.34 29.30
CA VAL A 132 25.35 -20.74 28.34
C VAL A 132 25.44 -21.58 27.07
N ASN A 133 25.06 -21.03 25.91
CA ASN A 133 24.99 -21.79 24.66
C ASN A 133 25.36 -20.97 23.43
N HIS A 134 25.83 -21.66 22.38
CA HIS A 134 26.17 -21.03 21.10
C HIS A 134 24.92 -20.47 20.42
N VAL A 135 25.02 -19.28 19.82
CA VAL A 135 23.98 -18.70 18.96
C VAL A 135 24.41 -18.85 17.50
N ALA A 136 25.29 -17.98 17.03
CA ALA A 136 25.77 -18.00 15.64
C ALA A 136 27.03 -17.12 15.45
N PRO A 137 27.92 -17.44 14.51
CA PRO A 137 28.82 -16.43 13.96
C PRO A 137 28.02 -15.35 13.22
N ILE A 138 28.36 -14.08 13.43
CA ILE A 138 27.74 -12.94 12.76
C ILE A 138 28.85 -11.98 12.34
N LEU A 139 28.98 -11.75 11.03
CA LEU A 139 30.11 -11.01 10.46
C LEU A 139 31.44 -11.52 11.06
N ASN A 140 32.24 -10.64 11.65
CA ASN A 140 33.55 -10.96 12.21
C ASN A 140 33.56 -11.26 13.72
N TYR A 141 32.40 -11.40 14.36
CA TYR A 141 32.28 -11.79 15.76
C TYR A 141 31.44 -13.06 15.89
N TYR A 142 31.49 -13.68 17.06
CA TYR A 142 30.68 -14.85 17.37
C TYR A 142 29.70 -14.50 18.49
N SER A 143 28.42 -14.79 18.29
CA SER A 143 27.37 -14.58 19.29
C SER A 143 27.10 -15.85 20.10
N ILE A 144 26.95 -15.67 21.41
CA ILE A 144 26.48 -16.71 22.33
C ILE A 144 25.27 -16.17 23.11
N SER A 145 24.52 -17.06 23.75
CA SER A 145 23.46 -16.72 24.69
C SER A 145 23.91 -17.11 26.09
N ALA A 146 23.66 -16.25 27.07
CA ALA A 146 23.85 -16.58 28.48
C ALA A 146 22.67 -16.10 29.33
N TYR A 147 22.21 -16.91 30.28
CA TYR A 147 21.21 -16.53 31.26
C TYR A 147 21.85 -15.79 32.42
N LEU A 148 21.54 -14.50 32.57
CA LEU A 148 22.23 -13.59 33.49
C LEU A 148 21.25 -12.82 34.38
N SER A 149 21.61 -12.71 35.65
CA SER A 149 21.09 -11.70 36.57
C SER A 149 21.61 -10.30 36.23
N GLU A 150 21.06 -9.26 36.86
CA GLU A 150 21.57 -7.89 36.68
C GLU A 150 23.03 -7.72 37.14
N GLU A 151 23.42 -8.41 38.22
CA GLU A 151 24.78 -8.36 38.72
C GLU A 151 25.75 -9.06 37.77
N THR A 152 25.40 -10.27 37.34
CA THR A 152 26.27 -11.05 36.43
C THR A 152 26.36 -10.43 35.04
N SER A 153 25.30 -9.79 34.53
CA SER A 153 25.35 -9.08 33.24
C SER A 153 26.33 -7.92 33.26
N LYS A 154 26.41 -7.15 34.37
CA LYS A 154 27.41 -6.08 34.53
C LYS A 154 28.84 -6.60 34.50
N ILE A 155 29.08 -7.81 35.01
CA ILE A 155 30.41 -8.44 34.99
C ILE A 155 30.72 -8.94 33.58
N VAL A 156 29.83 -9.77 33.02
CA VAL A 156 30.02 -10.44 31.73
C VAL A 156 30.18 -9.44 30.58
N CYS A 157 29.37 -8.38 30.57
CA CYS A 157 29.40 -7.39 29.49
C CYS A 157 30.64 -6.49 29.49
N ASN A 158 31.45 -6.54 30.56
CA ASN A 158 32.73 -5.84 30.66
C ASN A 158 33.94 -6.78 30.54
N MET A 159 33.74 -8.07 30.24
CA MET A 159 34.84 -9.03 30.05
C MET A 159 35.67 -8.73 28.80
N ASP A 160 36.95 -9.10 28.83
CA ASP A 160 37.82 -9.05 27.66
C ASP A 160 37.21 -9.82 26.48
N ASN A 161 37.37 -9.29 25.27
CA ASN A 161 36.80 -9.82 24.02
C ASN A 161 35.28 -9.74 23.89
N VAL A 162 34.53 -9.29 24.90
CA VAL A 162 33.11 -8.98 24.74
C VAL A 162 32.98 -7.63 24.05
N LEU A 163 32.39 -7.62 22.86
CA LEU A 163 32.18 -6.42 22.05
C LEU A 163 30.95 -5.65 22.52
N TYR A 164 29.85 -6.36 22.79
CA TYR A 164 28.62 -5.82 23.34
C TYR A 164 27.73 -6.96 23.89
N CYS A 165 26.73 -6.58 24.68
CA CYS A 165 25.64 -7.45 25.10
C CYS A 165 24.29 -6.86 24.71
N GLU A 166 23.34 -7.71 24.34
CA GLU A 166 21.94 -7.35 24.11
C GLU A 166 21.05 -8.19 25.02
N LYS A 167 20.30 -7.53 25.91
CA LYS A 167 19.29 -8.23 26.73
C LYS A 167 18.23 -8.80 25.80
N SER A 168 17.92 -10.07 25.96
CA SER A 168 16.91 -10.73 25.16
C SER A 168 15.52 -10.23 25.54
N LYS A 169 14.66 -10.08 24.53
CA LYS A 169 13.26 -9.67 24.72
C LYS A 169 12.36 -10.43 23.77
N ALA A 170 11.25 -10.91 24.29
CA ALA A 170 10.19 -11.51 23.50
C ALA A 170 9.30 -10.42 22.88
N LEU A 171 8.86 -10.63 21.63
CA LEU A 171 7.71 -9.93 21.08
C LEU A 171 6.46 -10.44 21.77
N GLU A 172 5.58 -9.52 22.16
CA GLU A 172 4.19 -9.85 22.42
C GLU A 172 3.50 -10.06 21.07
N ILE A 173 3.53 -11.29 20.57
CA ILE A 173 2.68 -11.69 19.46
C ILE A 173 1.28 -11.88 20.04
N ASN A 174 0.36 -10.97 19.74
CA ASN A 174 -1.06 -11.21 19.98
C ASN A 174 -1.51 -12.36 19.05
N ASP A 175 -1.53 -13.58 19.59
CA ASP A 175 -2.15 -14.77 18.96
C ASP A 175 -3.67 -14.57 18.74
N ASP A 176 -4.26 -13.49 19.29
CA ASP A 176 -5.63 -13.02 19.07
C ASP A 176 -5.78 -12.39 17.68
N PHE A 177 -5.48 -13.17 16.65
CA PHE A 177 -5.83 -12.83 15.28
C PHE A 177 -7.35 -12.74 15.20
N GLN A 178 -7.89 -11.59 14.79
CA GLN A 178 -9.32 -11.46 14.49
C GLN A 178 -9.67 -12.39 13.34
N THR A 179 -10.12 -13.59 13.68
CA THR A 179 -10.71 -14.54 12.75
C THR A 179 -12.19 -14.21 12.65
N ASP A 180 -12.61 -13.74 11.48
CA ASP A 180 -14.04 -13.69 11.17
C ASP A 180 -14.55 -15.10 10.83
N GLU A 181 -15.75 -15.44 11.28
CA GLU A 181 -16.35 -16.77 11.11
C GLU A 181 -16.52 -17.18 9.64
N SER A 182 -16.50 -18.50 9.43
CA SER A 182 -16.52 -19.23 8.17
C SER A 182 -17.50 -18.71 7.11
N VAL A 183 -17.00 -18.52 5.88
CA VAL A 183 -17.83 -18.34 4.69
C VAL A 183 -17.84 -19.67 3.91
N GLU A 184 -19.01 -20.29 3.77
CA GLU A 184 -19.17 -21.50 2.97
C GLU A 184 -18.82 -21.26 1.49
N MET A 185 -18.02 -22.16 0.93
CA MET A 185 -17.70 -22.20 -0.50
C MET A 185 -18.96 -22.45 -1.34
N SER A 186 -19.44 -21.44 -2.06
CA SER A 186 -20.49 -21.64 -3.05
C SER A 186 -19.94 -22.35 -4.29
N THR A 187 -20.51 -23.51 -4.60
CA THR A 187 -20.08 -24.38 -5.71
C THR A 187 -20.93 -24.14 -6.96
N ASP A 188 -20.83 -22.95 -7.57
CA ASP A 188 -21.47 -22.73 -8.87
C ASP A 188 -20.62 -23.31 -10.02
N LYS A 189 -20.99 -24.51 -10.46
CA LYS A 189 -20.53 -25.15 -11.71
C LYS A 189 -21.35 -24.63 -12.89
N LYS A 190 -20.97 -23.46 -13.44
CA LYS A 190 -21.29 -23.10 -14.83
C LYS A 190 -20.01 -22.95 -15.64
N LYS A 191 -19.90 -23.79 -16.67
CA LYS A 191 -18.86 -23.79 -17.69
C LYS A 191 -19.16 -22.61 -18.63
N ASN A 192 -18.53 -21.46 -18.41
CA ASN A 192 -18.56 -20.34 -19.37
C ASN A 192 -17.34 -20.44 -20.27
N SER A 193 -17.53 -20.12 -21.56
CA SER A 193 -16.45 -19.91 -22.54
C SER A 193 -15.40 -18.96 -22.01
N GLU A 194 -14.13 -19.21 -22.32
CA GLU A 194 -13.00 -18.37 -21.90
C GLU A 194 -13.21 -16.91 -22.36
N TYR A 195 -13.35 -15.99 -21.41
CA TYR A 195 -13.52 -14.55 -21.64
C TYR A 195 -12.19 -13.78 -21.60
N TYR A 196 -11.09 -14.52 -21.43
CA TYR A 196 -9.72 -14.00 -21.38
C TYR A 196 -8.91 -14.46 -22.60
N ASN A 197 -7.81 -13.76 -22.90
CA ASN A 197 -6.94 -14.07 -24.03
C ASN A 197 -5.53 -14.41 -23.55
N VAL A 198 -5.17 -15.69 -23.63
CA VAL A 198 -3.86 -16.21 -23.17
C VAL A 198 -2.69 -15.55 -23.91
N GLU A 199 -2.75 -15.42 -25.23
CA GLU A 199 -1.66 -14.80 -26.01
C GLU A 199 -1.47 -13.32 -25.68
N ALA A 200 -2.56 -12.60 -25.41
CA ALA A 200 -2.49 -11.21 -24.95
C ALA A 200 -1.85 -11.11 -23.56
N ILE A 201 -2.19 -12.02 -22.63
CA ILE A 201 -1.58 -12.09 -21.30
C ILE A 201 -0.09 -12.39 -21.42
N LYS A 202 0.32 -13.40 -22.21
CA LYS A 202 1.74 -13.72 -22.41
C LYS A 202 2.52 -12.55 -22.97
N LYS A 203 1.93 -11.79 -23.91
CA LYS A 203 2.55 -10.57 -24.46
C LYS A 203 2.66 -9.45 -23.41
N GLU A 204 1.65 -9.28 -22.55
CA GLU A 204 1.66 -8.28 -21.48
C GLU A 204 2.69 -8.61 -20.39
N THR A 205 2.72 -9.86 -19.95
CA THR A 205 3.48 -10.30 -18.78
C THR A 205 4.87 -10.80 -19.11
N GLY A 206 5.12 -11.19 -20.37
CA GLY A 206 6.32 -11.91 -20.78
C GLY A 206 6.37 -13.36 -20.32
N TRP A 207 5.30 -13.91 -19.72
CA TRP A 207 5.29 -15.28 -19.23
C TRP A 207 5.39 -16.30 -20.37
N SER A 208 6.17 -17.34 -20.14
CA SER A 208 6.32 -18.51 -21.00
C SER A 208 4.97 -19.21 -21.25
N ASP A 209 4.11 -19.27 -20.23
CA ASP A 209 2.78 -19.86 -20.28
C ASP A 209 1.88 -19.31 -19.14
N VAL A 210 0.56 -19.45 -19.27
CA VAL A 210 -0.43 -18.85 -18.36
C VAL A 210 -1.34 -19.91 -17.77
N ASN A 211 -1.39 -19.98 -16.45
CA ASN A 211 -2.44 -20.68 -15.73
C ASN A 211 -3.47 -19.71 -15.16
N VAL A 212 -4.70 -20.21 -15.02
CA VAL A 212 -5.84 -19.42 -14.53
C VAL A 212 -6.56 -20.21 -13.44
N GLN A 213 -6.72 -19.59 -12.28
CA GLN A 213 -7.58 -20.09 -11.20
C GLN A 213 -8.79 -19.18 -11.07
N LYS A 214 -10.00 -19.74 -11.18
CA LYS A 214 -11.20 -19.03 -10.75
C LYS A 214 -11.25 -19.01 -9.23
N VAL A 215 -11.17 -17.85 -8.62
CA VAL A 215 -11.24 -17.70 -7.16
C VAL A 215 -12.69 -17.80 -6.71
N LYS A 216 -12.93 -18.61 -5.67
CA LYS A 216 -14.26 -18.93 -5.12
C LYS A 216 -14.39 -18.63 -3.63
N PHE A 217 -13.41 -17.94 -3.07
CA PHE A 217 -13.38 -17.53 -1.67
C PHE A 217 -13.37 -16.00 -1.58
N SER A 218 -13.80 -15.51 -0.42
CA SER A 218 -13.81 -14.08 -0.09
C SER A 218 -13.20 -13.90 1.30
N PRO A 219 -12.31 -12.92 1.51
CA PRO A 219 -11.84 -11.93 0.53
C PRO A 219 -10.97 -12.50 -0.60
N ASN A 220 -11.08 -11.95 -1.81
CA ASN A 220 -10.36 -12.42 -3.00
C ASN A 220 -9.03 -11.67 -3.18
N HIS A 221 -8.03 -12.01 -2.37
CA HIS A 221 -6.71 -11.37 -2.44
C HIS A 221 -5.90 -11.73 -3.70
N LEU A 222 -6.05 -12.95 -4.22
CA LEU A 222 -5.28 -13.43 -5.38
C LEU A 222 -5.64 -12.68 -6.66
N SER A 223 -6.93 -12.45 -6.91
CA SER A 223 -7.32 -11.74 -8.14
C SER A 223 -6.91 -10.28 -8.06
N SER A 224 -6.96 -9.67 -6.87
CA SER A 224 -6.54 -8.26 -6.67
C SER A 224 -5.10 -8.00 -7.08
N ILE A 225 -4.15 -8.91 -6.80
CA ILE A 225 -2.74 -8.75 -7.20
C ILE A 225 -2.48 -9.09 -8.68
N SER A 226 -3.50 -9.53 -9.41
CA SER A 226 -3.42 -9.98 -10.80
C SER A 226 -4.35 -9.14 -11.70
N GLN A 227 -4.54 -7.87 -11.38
CA GLN A 227 -5.23 -6.89 -12.21
C GLN A 227 -4.98 -5.46 -11.72
N SER A 228 -5.33 -4.47 -12.54
CA SER A 228 -5.45 -3.06 -12.11
C SER A 228 -6.75 -2.83 -11.35
N PRO A 229 -6.84 -1.84 -10.44
CA PRO A 229 -8.09 -1.49 -9.80
C PRO A 229 -9.09 -0.88 -10.80
N TYR A 230 -10.36 -0.88 -10.41
CA TYR A 230 -11.50 -0.49 -11.24
C TYR A 230 -11.61 1.03 -11.41
N TYR A 231 -10.88 1.62 -12.36
CA TYR A 231 -11.06 3.04 -12.70
C TYR A 231 -12.32 3.34 -13.53
N TYR A 232 -12.92 2.32 -14.16
CA TYR A 232 -14.00 2.52 -15.12
C TYR A 232 -15.36 2.11 -14.55
N LYS A 233 -16.35 2.97 -14.76
CA LYS A 233 -17.69 2.92 -14.16
C LYS A 233 -18.51 1.66 -14.50
N ASN A 234 -18.05 0.82 -15.43
CA ASN A 234 -18.77 -0.34 -15.97
C ASN A 234 -17.93 -1.65 -16.09
N SER A 235 -16.66 -1.66 -15.68
CA SER A 235 -15.85 -2.89 -15.71
C SER A 235 -16.16 -3.79 -14.51
N THR A 236 -16.45 -5.08 -14.72
CA THR A 236 -16.73 -6.03 -13.64
C THR A 236 -15.46 -6.73 -13.13
N PHE A 237 -15.32 -6.74 -11.81
CA PHE A 237 -14.84 -7.84 -10.96
C PHE A 237 -14.12 -9.06 -11.61
N ASP A 238 -12.93 -8.99 -12.22
CA ASP A 238 -12.19 -10.17 -12.68
C ASP A 238 -11.82 -11.03 -11.46
N ASN A 239 -12.59 -12.08 -11.22
CA ASN A 239 -12.41 -13.00 -10.10
C ASN A 239 -11.43 -14.15 -10.42
N ALA A 240 -10.67 -14.03 -11.51
CA ALA A 240 -9.63 -14.99 -11.84
C ALA A 240 -8.24 -14.48 -11.40
N TYR A 241 -7.46 -15.42 -10.88
CA TYR A 241 -6.05 -15.26 -10.63
C TYR A 241 -5.26 -15.87 -11.79
N TYR A 242 -4.44 -15.05 -12.43
CA TYR A 242 -3.58 -15.45 -13.55
C TYR A 242 -2.15 -15.52 -13.04
N TYR A 243 -1.41 -16.56 -13.38
CA TYR A 243 -0.04 -16.75 -12.92
C TYR A 243 0.76 -17.58 -13.92
N PRO A 244 2.10 -17.43 -13.95
CA PRO A 244 2.93 -18.19 -14.87
C PRO A 244 2.92 -19.68 -14.52
N SER A 245 3.12 -20.56 -15.51
CA SER A 245 3.12 -22.01 -15.28
C SER A 245 4.26 -22.52 -14.39
N SER A 246 5.36 -21.76 -14.27
CA SER A 246 6.43 -21.98 -13.29
C SER A 246 5.94 -21.92 -11.85
N ALA A 247 5.02 -20.98 -11.55
CA ALA A 247 4.31 -20.84 -10.27
C ALA A 247 5.20 -20.92 -9.00
N GLY A 248 6.43 -20.43 -9.04
CA GLY A 248 7.38 -20.47 -7.92
C GLY A 248 8.23 -21.73 -7.83
N LYS A 249 8.12 -22.66 -8.79
CA LYS A 249 8.85 -23.93 -8.79
C LYS A 249 10.35 -23.72 -8.61
N GLY A 250 10.93 -24.45 -7.65
CA GLY A 250 12.37 -24.45 -7.40
C GLY A 250 12.88 -23.26 -6.58
N ILE A 251 11.99 -22.37 -6.13
CA ILE A 251 12.28 -21.29 -5.21
C ILE A 251 11.91 -21.71 -3.79
N ASP A 252 12.79 -21.42 -2.85
CA ASP A 252 12.60 -21.69 -1.42
C ASP A 252 12.05 -20.42 -0.74
N ILE A 253 10.86 -20.51 -0.14
CA ILE A 253 10.28 -19.45 0.69
C ILE A 253 10.43 -19.89 2.16
N PHE A 254 11.35 -19.26 2.88
CA PHE A 254 11.47 -19.41 4.33
C PHE A 254 10.49 -18.48 5.04
N ILE A 255 9.75 -19.03 5.99
CA ILE A 255 8.79 -18.30 6.80
C ILE A 255 9.26 -18.42 8.25
N ILE A 256 9.56 -17.29 8.90
CA ILE A 256 9.95 -17.25 10.31
C ILE A 256 8.72 -16.81 11.11
N ASP A 257 8.08 -17.75 11.80
CA ASP A 257 6.78 -17.53 12.43
C ASP A 257 6.56 -18.48 13.63
N VAL A 258 5.34 -18.56 14.18
CA VAL A 258 5.04 -19.34 15.39
C VAL A 258 5.04 -20.86 15.14
N GLY A 259 4.80 -21.31 13.90
CA GLY A 259 4.80 -22.74 13.55
C GLY A 259 3.97 -23.05 12.30
N LEU A 260 3.81 -24.34 12.00
CA LEU A 260 3.12 -24.82 10.81
C LEU A 260 2.43 -26.16 11.07
N MET A 261 1.30 -26.38 10.41
CA MET A 261 0.65 -27.68 10.25
C MET A 261 0.27 -27.85 8.78
N VAL A 262 0.56 -29.02 8.19
CA VAL A 262 0.42 -29.22 6.72
C VAL A 262 -0.70 -30.17 6.30
N ASP A 263 -1.46 -30.76 7.23
CA ASP A 263 -2.53 -31.71 6.91
C ASP A 263 -3.81 -30.99 6.41
N HIS A 264 -3.71 -30.32 5.26
CA HIS A 264 -4.79 -29.57 4.61
C HIS A 264 -4.61 -29.58 3.09
N GLU A 265 -5.69 -29.57 2.32
CA GLU A 265 -5.65 -29.63 0.84
C GLU A 265 -4.90 -28.46 0.18
N ASP A 266 -4.79 -27.34 0.88
CA ASP A 266 -4.01 -26.18 0.45
C ASP A 266 -2.49 -26.45 0.48
N PHE A 267 -2.02 -27.42 1.26
CA PHE A 267 -0.62 -27.80 1.37
C PHE A 267 -0.27 -29.05 0.54
N ASP A 268 -0.85 -29.15 -0.66
CA ASP A 268 -0.49 -30.19 -1.63
C ASP A 268 0.99 -30.09 -2.03
N THR A 269 1.74 -31.19 -1.89
CA THR A 269 3.15 -31.30 -2.28
C THR A 269 3.33 -31.70 -3.75
N TYR A 270 2.26 -32.10 -4.42
CA TYR A 270 2.26 -32.64 -5.78
C TYR A 270 3.19 -33.84 -5.94
N GLU A 271 3.24 -34.70 -4.92
CA GLU A 271 4.07 -35.90 -4.90
C GLU A 271 3.85 -36.76 -6.15
N GLY A 272 4.94 -37.24 -6.74
CA GLY A 272 4.90 -38.06 -7.96
C GLY A 272 4.69 -37.26 -9.27
N THR A 273 4.55 -35.94 -9.22
CA THR A 273 4.46 -35.08 -10.42
C THR A 273 5.78 -34.36 -10.72
N PRO A 274 5.96 -33.81 -11.94
CA PRO A 274 7.09 -32.93 -12.25
C PRO A 274 7.14 -31.62 -11.44
N TYR A 275 6.13 -31.32 -10.63
CA TYR A 275 6.01 -30.11 -9.83
C TYR A 275 6.13 -30.38 -8.32
N ASN A 276 6.64 -31.56 -7.94
CA ASN A 276 6.86 -31.93 -6.55
C ASN A 276 7.64 -30.82 -5.81
N ARG A 277 7.21 -30.52 -4.59
CA ARG A 277 7.74 -29.44 -3.75
C ARG A 277 7.79 -29.84 -2.28
N THR A 278 8.54 -29.08 -1.50
CA THR A 278 8.64 -29.26 -0.05
C THR A 278 7.71 -28.29 0.67
N ILE A 279 6.99 -28.77 1.68
CA ILE A 279 6.29 -27.95 2.67
C ILE A 279 6.62 -28.56 4.03
N SER A 280 7.46 -27.89 4.81
CA SER A 280 7.96 -28.43 6.07
C SER A 280 8.16 -27.35 7.11
N CYS A 281 8.11 -27.74 8.37
CA CYS A 281 8.75 -27.04 9.46
C CYS A 281 10.13 -27.65 9.72
N ASP A 282 11.17 -26.86 9.51
CA ASP A 282 12.53 -27.38 9.50
C ASP A 282 13.21 -27.29 10.86
N ALA A 283 12.90 -26.27 11.65
CA ALA A 283 13.50 -26.10 12.96
C ALA A 283 12.61 -25.30 13.91
N ILE A 284 12.85 -25.50 15.21
CA ILE A 284 12.34 -24.64 16.29
C ILE A 284 13.50 -23.87 16.92
N CYS A 285 13.49 -22.55 16.78
CA CYS A 285 14.54 -21.62 17.20
C CYS A 285 14.15 -20.95 18.52
N ARG A 286 14.89 -21.20 19.60
CA ARG A 286 14.64 -20.63 20.93
C ARG A 286 15.86 -19.91 21.48
N GLU A 287 15.75 -19.14 22.57
CA GLU A 287 16.88 -18.50 23.28
C GLU A 287 17.92 -19.50 23.80
N LYS A 288 17.49 -20.72 24.09
CA LYS A 288 18.33 -21.80 24.64
C LYS A 288 18.93 -22.75 23.61
N GLY A 289 18.56 -22.62 22.34
CA GLY A 289 19.07 -23.49 21.29
C GLY A 289 18.15 -23.58 20.08
N ILE A 290 18.56 -24.40 19.11
CA ILE A 290 17.80 -24.75 17.93
C ILE A 290 17.55 -26.25 17.91
N ASP A 291 16.31 -26.65 17.64
CA ASP A 291 15.92 -28.04 17.44
C ASP A 291 15.58 -28.23 15.96
N GLU A 292 16.48 -28.85 15.19
CA GLU A 292 16.19 -29.23 13.80
C GLU A 292 15.26 -30.45 13.77
N LEU A 293 14.14 -30.31 13.06
CA LEU A 293 13.08 -31.32 13.02
C LEU A 293 13.36 -32.36 11.94
N SER A 294 12.89 -33.58 12.16
CA SER A 294 13.06 -34.67 11.19
C SER A 294 11.82 -35.56 11.07
N GLY A 295 11.67 -36.23 9.93
CA GLY A 295 10.55 -37.14 9.69
C GLY A 295 9.19 -36.46 9.82
N GLU A 296 8.28 -37.08 10.57
CA GLU A 296 6.90 -36.61 10.76
C GLU A 296 6.80 -35.30 11.57
N GLU A 297 7.81 -34.96 12.38
CA GLU A 297 7.83 -33.70 13.15
C GLU A 297 7.83 -32.48 12.21
N LYS A 298 8.34 -32.63 10.97
CA LYS A 298 8.32 -31.58 9.97
C LYS A 298 6.92 -31.20 9.49
N LYS A 299 5.91 -32.04 9.71
CA LYS A 299 4.52 -31.77 9.27
C LYS A 299 3.74 -30.91 10.26
N SER A 300 4.15 -30.87 11.52
CA SER A 300 3.45 -30.16 12.59
C SER A 300 4.44 -29.71 13.65
N CYS A 301 4.62 -28.39 13.77
CA CYS A 301 5.52 -27.80 14.75
C CYS A 301 4.94 -26.51 15.34
N SER A 302 5.35 -26.21 16.57
CA SER A 302 5.14 -24.91 17.22
C SER A 302 6.16 -24.75 18.33
N TYR A 303 6.69 -23.54 18.50
CA TYR A 303 7.64 -23.26 19.58
C TYR A 303 6.97 -23.42 20.95
N LYS A 304 5.66 -23.12 21.01
CA LYS A 304 4.79 -23.27 22.16
C LYS A 304 4.03 -24.59 22.06
N LYS A 305 4.36 -25.51 22.96
CA LYS A 305 3.74 -26.84 23.00
C LYS A 305 2.22 -26.73 23.16
N ASN A 306 1.47 -27.55 22.42
CA ASN A 306 0.00 -27.59 22.40
C ASN A 306 -0.67 -26.27 21.96
N ASN A 307 0.04 -25.38 21.24
CA ASN A 307 -0.53 -24.17 20.66
C ASN A 307 -0.86 -24.40 19.18
N TYR A 308 -2.04 -23.98 18.73
CA TYR A 308 -2.41 -23.99 17.32
C TYR A 308 -1.67 -22.85 16.58
N PRO A 309 -0.79 -23.14 15.60
CA PRO A 309 0.05 -22.13 14.97
C PRO A 309 -0.68 -21.41 13.81
N GLY A 310 -1.84 -20.81 14.10
CA GLY A 310 -2.71 -20.21 13.08
C GLY A 310 -2.04 -19.13 12.22
N HIS A 311 -1.17 -18.30 12.83
CA HIS A 311 -0.47 -17.23 12.14
C HIS A 311 0.51 -17.76 11.07
N GLY A 312 1.34 -18.74 11.42
CA GLY A 312 2.30 -19.34 10.50
C GLY A 312 1.64 -20.23 9.43
N ILE A 313 0.51 -20.87 9.74
CA ILE A 313 -0.36 -21.54 8.74
C ILE A 313 -0.86 -20.52 7.72
N MET A 314 -1.41 -19.39 8.18
CA MET A 314 -1.91 -18.32 7.30
C MET A 314 -0.80 -17.81 6.39
N ALA A 315 0.38 -17.48 6.95
CA ALA A 315 1.50 -16.98 6.16
C ALA A 315 1.97 -17.99 5.09
N SER A 316 2.07 -19.27 5.46
CA SER A 316 2.44 -20.37 4.55
C SER A 316 1.41 -20.57 3.44
N SER A 317 0.13 -20.53 3.82
CA SER A 317 -1.01 -20.71 2.93
C SER A 317 -1.07 -19.61 1.87
N VAL A 318 -0.95 -18.33 2.24
CA VAL A 318 -1.05 -17.24 1.26
C VAL A 318 0.24 -17.04 0.45
N ALA A 319 1.41 -17.41 0.97
CA ALA A 319 2.66 -17.40 0.19
C ALA A 319 2.64 -18.46 -0.91
N GLY A 320 2.36 -19.72 -0.56
CA GLY A 320 2.56 -20.87 -1.44
C GLY A 320 1.49 -21.95 -1.41
N GLY A 321 0.35 -21.77 -0.75
CA GLY A 321 -0.77 -22.71 -0.81
C GLY A 321 -1.27 -22.99 -2.23
N ALA A 322 -1.71 -24.21 -2.49
CA ALA A 322 -2.25 -24.66 -3.78
C ALA A 322 -3.56 -23.93 -4.14
N ILE A 323 -4.36 -23.56 -3.14
CA ILE A 323 -5.68 -22.93 -3.27
C ILE A 323 -5.58 -21.43 -2.99
N TYR A 324 -5.07 -21.05 -1.83
CA TYR A 324 -5.06 -19.67 -1.33
C TYR A 324 -3.74 -18.93 -1.63
N GLY A 325 -2.71 -19.65 -2.06
CA GLY A 325 -1.37 -19.09 -2.25
C GLY A 325 -1.06 -18.51 -3.62
N VAL A 326 -0.10 -17.59 -3.62
CA VAL A 326 0.42 -16.89 -4.81
C VAL A 326 1.37 -17.78 -5.62
N ALA A 327 2.39 -18.34 -4.97
CA ALA A 327 3.44 -19.16 -5.59
C ALA A 327 3.18 -20.66 -5.37
N LYS A 328 2.18 -21.18 -6.07
CA LYS A 328 1.57 -22.49 -5.82
C LYS A 328 2.51 -23.70 -5.90
N LYS A 329 3.69 -23.57 -6.50
CA LYS A 329 4.71 -24.61 -6.67
C LYS A 329 6.02 -24.29 -5.93
N ALA A 330 6.08 -23.21 -5.17
CA ALA A 330 7.25 -22.88 -4.34
C ALA A 330 7.40 -23.86 -3.17
N ASN A 331 8.64 -24.07 -2.74
CA ASN A 331 8.91 -24.78 -1.50
C ASN A 331 8.65 -23.85 -0.32
N ILE A 332 8.05 -24.36 0.75
CA ILE A 332 7.78 -23.64 1.98
C ILE A 332 8.58 -24.28 3.11
N HIS A 333 9.40 -23.47 3.77
CA HIS A 333 10.27 -23.88 4.88
C HIS A 333 9.94 -23.01 6.09
N MET A 334 9.22 -23.56 7.05
CA MET A 334 8.87 -22.88 8.30
C MET A 334 10.02 -23.01 9.30
N LEU A 335 10.41 -21.88 9.89
CA LEU A 335 11.25 -21.82 11.08
C LEU A 335 10.39 -21.29 12.22
N SER A 336 9.95 -22.20 13.07
CA SER A 336 9.21 -21.83 14.27
C SER A 336 10.15 -21.13 15.23
N TYR A 337 9.80 -19.96 15.77
CA TYR A 337 10.67 -19.27 16.72
C TYR A 337 9.91 -18.74 17.94
N ASP A 338 10.63 -18.56 19.04
CA ASP A 338 10.07 -18.18 20.34
C ASP A 338 9.82 -16.68 20.53
N SER A 339 9.74 -15.93 19.44
CA SER A 339 9.49 -14.48 19.46
C SER A 339 10.62 -13.65 20.09
N THR A 340 11.75 -14.24 20.44
CA THR A 340 12.90 -13.51 21.00
C THR A 340 13.88 -13.05 19.93
N ASN A 341 14.64 -11.98 20.19
CA ASN A 341 15.72 -11.57 19.30
C ASN A 341 16.80 -12.66 19.14
N ILE A 342 17.10 -13.42 20.20
CA ILE A 342 18.06 -14.54 20.09
C ILE A 342 17.52 -15.67 19.20
N GLY A 343 16.26 -16.08 19.42
CA GLY A 343 15.58 -17.05 18.57
C GLY A 343 15.52 -16.60 17.10
N ASN A 344 15.33 -15.30 16.87
CA ASN A 344 15.31 -14.75 15.53
C ASN A 344 16.70 -14.71 14.85
N VAL A 345 17.78 -14.38 15.59
CA VAL A 345 19.16 -14.53 15.08
C VAL A 345 19.42 -15.98 14.67
N ARG A 346 18.98 -16.96 15.46
CA ARG A 346 19.12 -18.39 15.10
C ARG A 346 18.36 -18.75 13.84
N ALA A 347 17.11 -18.28 13.71
CA ALA A 347 16.32 -18.51 12.51
C ALA A 347 16.98 -17.90 11.27
N LEU A 348 17.42 -16.63 11.35
CA LEU A 348 18.14 -15.97 10.26
C LEU A 348 19.44 -16.69 9.91
N ARG A 349 20.20 -17.18 10.91
CA ARG A 349 21.39 -17.98 10.65
C ARG A 349 21.06 -19.30 9.95
N TYR A 350 19.99 -19.97 10.36
CA TYR A 350 19.54 -21.19 9.70
C TYR A 350 19.25 -20.95 8.21
N VAL A 351 18.58 -19.83 7.89
CA VAL A 351 18.34 -19.45 6.49
C VAL A 351 19.64 -19.16 5.75
N LEU A 352 20.62 -18.50 6.39
CA LEU A 352 21.92 -18.26 5.76
C LEU A 352 22.67 -19.57 5.45
N ASP A 353 22.56 -20.57 6.32
CA ASP A 353 23.25 -21.87 6.17
C ASP A 353 22.55 -22.82 5.17
N HIS A 354 21.22 -22.74 5.03
CA HIS A 354 20.42 -23.68 4.23
C HIS A 354 19.79 -23.06 2.97
N GLY A 355 19.72 -21.73 2.91
CA GLY A 355 19.21 -20.98 1.78
C GLY A 355 20.12 -21.11 0.56
N LYS A 356 19.51 -21.02 -0.62
CA LYS A 356 20.22 -21.03 -1.88
C LYS A 356 20.32 -19.59 -2.38
N PRO A 357 21.54 -19.04 -2.56
CA PRO A 357 21.74 -17.72 -3.17
C PRO A 357 20.88 -17.55 -4.42
N HIS A 358 20.21 -16.41 -4.53
CA HIS A 358 19.36 -16.04 -5.67
C HIS A 358 18.18 -16.98 -5.94
N LYS A 359 17.87 -17.91 -5.02
CA LYS A 359 16.73 -18.85 -5.08
C LYS A 359 15.97 -18.96 -3.76
N THR A 360 16.20 -18.03 -2.85
CA THR A 360 15.59 -18.01 -1.53
C THR A 360 14.96 -16.65 -1.22
N VAL A 361 13.71 -16.69 -0.75
CA VAL A 361 12.96 -15.56 -0.22
C VAL A 361 12.66 -15.83 1.26
N VAL A 362 12.85 -14.84 2.12
CA VAL A 362 12.48 -14.89 3.54
C VAL A 362 11.32 -13.97 3.77
N SER A 363 10.23 -14.49 4.34
CA SER A 363 9.07 -13.73 4.78
C SER A 363 9.06 -13.62 6.29
N MET A 364 9.07 -12.39 6.81
CA MET A 364 9.06 -12.11 8.25
C MET A 364 7.98 -11.09 8.61
N SER A 365 6.98 -11.52 9.34
CA SER A 365 5.90 -10.67 9.83
C SER A 365 6.09 -10.33 11.31
N LEU A 366 7.24 -9.73 11.65
CA LEU A 366 7.67 -9.47 13.02
C LEU A 366 8.49 -8.17 13.11
N ALA A 367 8.32 -7.38 14.18
CA ALA A 367 9.11 -6.17 14.42
C ALA A 367 9.10 -5.75 15.89
N TRP A 368 10.24 -5.23 16.38
CA TRP A 368 10.36 -4.60 17.71
C TRP A 368 10.52 -3.08 17.58
N ASN A 369 10.08 -2.35 18.60
CA ASN A 369 10.18 -0.89 18.67
C ASN A 369 11.54 -0.44 19.22
N GLU A 370 12.61 -1.10 18.79
CA GLU A 370 13.99 -0.79 19.18
C GLU A 370 15.01 -1.26 18.14
N TYR A 371 16.22 -0.71 18.22
CA TYR A 371 17.34 -1.13 17.39
C TYR A 371 18.04 -2.35 18.01
N VAL A 372 18.16 -3.42 17.24
CA VAL A 372 18.87 -4.64 17.64
C VAL A 372 20.04 -4.87 16.68
N LYS A 373 21.27 -4.68 17.16
CA LYS A 373 22.47 -4.70 16.33
C LYS A 373 22.71 -6.09 15.72
N SER A 374 22.53 -7.16 16.50
CA SER A 374 22.72 -8.52 16.00
C SER A 374 21.81 -8.87 14.81
N ILE A 375 20.56 -8.39 14.84
CA ILE A 375 19.59 -8.56 13.75
C ILE A 375 19.98 -7.74 12.52
N ASP A 376 20.37 -6.48 12.70
CA ASP A 376 20.84 -5.60 11.61
C ASP A 376 22.07 -6.18 10.89
N ASP A 377 23.02 -6.72 11.66
CA ASP A 377 24.25 -7.33 11.15
C ASP A 377 23.94 -8.63 10.37
N ILE A 378 23.20 -9.57 10.95
CA ILE A 378 22.89 -10.85 10.28
C ILE A 378 21.98 -10.64 9.05
N LEU A 379 21.04 -9.69 9.11
CA LEU A 379 20.22 -9.31 7.95
C LEU A 379 21.09 -8.84 6.78
N SER A 380 22.17 -8.11 7.06
CA SER A 380 23.12 -7.69 6.02
C SER A 380 23.79 -8.90 5.37
N GLN A 381 24.17 -9.91 6.15
CA GLN A 381 24.77 -11.13 5.61
C GLN A 381 23.82 -11.92 4.71
N LEU A 382 22.54 -12.04 5.09
CA LEU A 382 21.54 -12.68 4.22
C LEU A 382 21.46 -11.97 2.87
N ILE A 383 21.34 -10.64 2.89
CA ILE A 383 21.21 -9.83 1.68
C ILE A 383 22.45 -9.93 0.79
N GLU A 384 23.64 -9.83 1.39
CA GLU A 384 24.91 -9.99 0.69
C GLU A 384 25.10 -11.40 0.10
N ASN A 385 24.47 -12.42 0.70
CA ASN A 385 24.44 -13.79 0.18
C ASN A 385 23.41 -14.01 -0.94
N GLY A 386 22.73 -12.95 -1.40
CA GLY A 386 21.73 -13.04 -2.46
C GLY A 386 20.37 -13.59 -2.00
N ILE A 387 20.09 -13.52 -0.70
CA ILE A 387 18.78 -13.89 -0.13
C ILE A 387 17.87 -12.66 -0.13
N ILE A 388 16.65 -12.83 -0.65
CA ILE A 388 15.64 -11.77 -0.67
C ILE A 388 14.91 -11.79 0.67
N VAL A 389 14.79 -10.64 1.32
CA VAL A 389 14.16 -10.53 2.64
C VAL A 389 12.99 -9.54 2.56
N ILE A 390 11.81 -10.02 2.94
CA ILE A 390 10.55 -9.28 2.87
C ILE A 390 9.94 -9.22 4.27
N VAL A 391 9.63 -8.01 4.72
CA VAL A 391 9.19 -7.71 6.09
C VAL A 391 7.88 -6.92 6.09
N CYS A 392 7.11 -7.05 7.17
CA CYS A 392 5.90 -6.26 7.36
C CYS A 392 6.21 -4.82 7.78
N ALA A 393 5.29 -3.89 7.48
CA ALA A 393 5.35 -2.53 8.00
C ALA A 393 4.88 -2.41 9.47
N SER A 394 4.21 -3.45 10.02
CA SER A 394 3.49 -3.47 11.30
C SER A 394 2.15 -2.71 11.30
N ASN A 395 1.40 -2.79 12.41
CA ASN A 395 -0.06 -2.58 12.47
C ASN A 395 -0.50 -1.48 13.45
N GLU A 396 0.31 -0.44 13.67
CA GLU A 396 0.07 0.60 14.68
C GLU A 396 -0.40 1.94 14.09
N ASP A 397 -0.59 2.02 12.76
CA ASP A 397 -0.96 3.24 12.02
C ASP A 397 -0.04 4.45 12.29
N ILE A 398 1.28 4.20 12.28
CA ILE A 398 2.32 5.20 12.49
C ILE A 398 3.39 5.17 11.39
N ASN A 399 4.22 6.23 11.35
CA ASN A 399 5.41 6.24 10.52
C ASN A 399 6.46 5.27 11.07
N CYS A 400 6.69 4.15 10.37
CA CYS A 400 7.62 3.08 10.76
C CYS A 400 9.07 3.29 10.25
N CYS A 401 9.35 4.47 9.68
CA CYS A 401 10.58 4.78 8.97
C CYS A 401 11.54 5.69 9.75
N ALA A 402 11.33 5.75 11.06
CA ALA A 402 12.10 6.52 12.02
C ALA A 402 13.58 6.11 12.04
N LYS A 403 14.45 7.07 12.38
CA LYS A 403 15.89 6.83 12.39
C LYS A 403 16.32 6.09 13.66
N LYS A 404 17.48 5.42 13.58
CA LYS A 404 18.10 4.76 14.72
C LYS A 404 18.20 5.72 15.93
N GLY A 405 17.67 5.28 17.07
CA GLY A 405 17.66 6.04 18.33
C GLY A 405 16.37 6.82 18.59
N GLU A 406 15.44 6.89 17.64
CA GLU A 406 14.11 7.45 17.85
C GLU A 406 13.18 6.40 18.49
N LYS A 407 12.21 6.86 19.31
CA LYS A 407 11.27 5.98 20.03
C LYS A 407 10.34 5.19 19.10
N THR A 408 10.16 5.66 17.88
CA THR A 408 9.33 5.06 16.84
C THR A 408 10.14 4.24 15.85
N PHE A 409 11.39 3.89 16.19
CA PHE A 409 12.20 2.98 15.39
C PHE A 409 11.61 1.57 15.42
N TYR A 410 11.34 0.99 14.25
CA TYR A 410 10.94 -0.40 14.10
C TYR A 410 12.07 -1.22 13.49
N THR A 411 12.33 -2.40 14.05
CA THR A 411 13.26 -3.39 13.48
C THR A 411 12.84 -3.73 12.05
N TYR A 412 13.84 -4.00 11.18
CA TYR A 412 13.70 -4.25 9.74
C TYR A 412 13.34 -3.01 8.91
N THR A 413 12.19 -2.39 9.14
CA THR A 413 11.75 -1.19 8.38
C THR A 413 12.72 -0.03 8.59
N GLY A 414 13.12 0.21 9.84
CA GLY A 414 14.08 1.24 10.24
C GLY A 414 15.51 0.93 9.82
N TYR A 415 15.85 -0.33 9.52
CA TYR A 415 17.16 -0.69 8.94
C TYR A 415 17.26 -0.28 7.47
N ARG A 416 16.12 -0.20 6.76
CA ARG A 416 16.02 0.16 5.33
C ARG A 416 16.87 -0.74 4.41
N LYS A 417 16.93 -2.03 4.74
CA LYS A 417 17.68 -3.05 3.97
C LYS A 417 16.77 -4.12 3.36
N ALA A 418 15.65 -4.43 4.00
CA ALA A 418 14.67 -5.39 3.52
C ALA A 418 13.59 -4.71 2.66
N ILE A 419 12.80 -5.52 1.96
CA ILE A 419 11.62 -5.07 1.21
C ILE A 419 10.46 -4.97 2.19
N THR A 420 9.97 -3.75 2.42
CA THR A 420 8.95 -3.46 3.43
C THR A 420 7.56 -3.42 2.81
N VAL A 421 6.61 -4.14 3.41
CA VAL A 421 5.26 -4.33 2.87
C VAL A 421 4.19 -3.76 3.81
N GLY A 422 3.46 -2.77 3.31
CA GLY A 422 2.24 -2.25 3.93
C GLY A 422 0.98 -3.04 3.53
N ALA A 423 -0.13 -2.77 4.21
CA ALA A 423 -1.42 -3.43 3.98
C ALA A 423 -2.46 -2.49 3.37
N THR A 424 -3.19 -3.00 2.37
CA THR A 424 -4.47 -2.42 1.91
C THR A 424 -5.63 -3.31 2.30
N ASP A 425 -6.84 -2.77 2.36
CA ASP A 425 -8.02 -3.63 2.30
C ASP A 425 -8.08 -4.34 0.94
N THR A 426 -8.74 -5.49 0.89
CA THR A 426 -8.98 -6.22 -0.36
C THR A 426 -10.08 -5.62 -1.21
N ASP A 427 -11.03 -4.94 -0.58
CA ASP A 427 -12.14 -4.33 -1.26
C ASP A 427 -11.69 -3.05 -1.95
N THR A 428 -12.11 -2.87 -3.20
CA THR A 428 -11.85 -1.63 -3.93
C THR A 428 -12.95 -0.61 -3.63
N TYR A 429 -12.58 0.56 -3.12
CA TYR A 429 -13.50 1.68 -2.87
C TYR A 429 -13.17 2.83 -3.82
N ASN A 430 -14.20 3.47 -4.41
CA ASN A 430 -14.06 4.67 -5.24
C ASN A 430 -12.89 4.61 -6.25
N HIS A 431 -12.77 3.47 -6.96
CA HIS A 431 -11.80 3.26 -8.04
C HIS A 431 -10.36 2.90 -7.65
N GLY A 432 -10.09 2.53 -6.40
CA GLY A 432 -8.76 2.11 -5.97
C GLY A 432 -8.79 1.13 -4.78
N TYR A 433 -7.61 0.75 -4.33
CA TYR A 433 -7.44 0.08 -3.04
C TYR A 433 -7.43 1.14 -1.93
N MET A 434 -7.70 0.74 -0.70
CA MET A 434 -7.63 1.63 0.46
C MET A 434 -6.52 1.16 1.39
N LYS A 435 -5.64 2.04 1.87
CA LYS A 435 -4.70 1.67 2.94
C LYS A 435 -5.53 1.11 4.11
N SER A 436 -5.17 -0.05 4.64
CA SER A 436 -5.83 -0.56 5.84
C SER A 436 -5.60 0.40 6.99
N PHE A 437 -6.62 0.62 7.81
CA PHE A 437 -6.58 1.59 8.90
C PHE A 437 -5.45 1.31 9.91
N PHE A 438 -5.05 0.04 10.08
CA PHE A 438 -3.96 -0.35 10.98
C PHE A 438 -2.57 -0.26 10.34
N SER A 439 -2.45 -0.24 9.01
CA SER A 439 -1.13 -0.35 8.36
C SER A 439 -0.27 0.85 8.69
N ASN A 440 0.95 0.60 9.17
CA ASN A 440 1.98 1.62 9.22
C ASN A 440 2.33 2.15 7.82
N TYR A 441 3.00 3.30 7.82
CA TYR A 441 3.34 4.08 6.63
C TYR A 441 4.74 4.70 6.75
N GLY A 442 5.13 5.48 5.74
CA GLY A 442 6.39 6.22 5.65
C GLY A 442 7.19 5.91 4.39
N ASP A 443 8.24 6.69 4.14
CA ASP A 443 9.09 6.62 2.95
C ASP A 443 9.90 5.32 2.77
N CYS A 444 10.05 4.52 3.84
CA CYS A 444 10.70 3.21 3.82
C CYS A 444 9.78 2.07 3.37
N VAL A 445 8.47 2.30 3.23
CA VAL A 445 7.54 1.28 2.69
C VAL A 445 7.71 1.18 1.18
N ASP A 446 8.07 -0.01 0.68
CA ASP A 446 8.37 -0.20 -0.74
C ASP A 446 7.11 -0.38 -1.58
N VAL A 447 6.19 -1.21 -1.09
CA VAL A 447 4.91 -1.59 -1.72
C VAL A 447 3.86 -1.90 -0.66
N PHE A 448 2.59 -1.85 -1.06
CA PHE A 448 1.47 -2.37 -0.29
C PHE A 448 0.87 -3.59 -0.99
N ALA A 449 0.30 -4.50 -0.22
CA ALA A 449 -0.43 -5.66 -0.74
C ALA A 449 -1.73 -5.88 0.05
N PRO A 450 -2.62 -6.77 -0.42
CA PRO A 450 -3.83 -7.12 0.33
C PRO A 450 -3.50 -7.54 1.77
N GLY A 451 -4.17 -6.89 2.72
CA GLY A 451 -4.04 -7.10 4.15
C GLY A 451 -5.24 -7.80 4.77
N PHE A 452 -6.24 -8.19 3.98
CA PHE A 452 -7.35 -9.06 4.40
C PHE A 452 -7.37 -10.27 3.46
N VAL A 453 -7.13 -11.48 3.96
CA VAL A 453 -6.91 -12.66 3.12
C VAL A 453 -7.75 -13.83 3.60
N THR A 454 -8.06 -14.76 2.71
CA THR A 454 -8.52 -16.11 3.08
C THR A 454 -7.34 -17.08 3.07
N SER A 455 -7.26 -17.97 4.06
CA SER A 455 -6.19 -18.97 4.20
C SER A 455 -6.71 -20.28 4.77
N ALA A 456 -5.87 -21.33 4.78
CA ALA A 456 -6.19 -22.62 5.39
C ALA A 456 -6.45 -22.52 6.90
N LYS A 457 -7.45 -23.26 7.40
CA LYS A 457 -7.77 -23.40 8.82
C LYS A 457 -7.76 -24.88 9.19
N LEU A 458 -6.83 -25.28 10.07
CA LEU A 458 -6.62 -26.67 10.49
C LEU A 458 -7.09 -26.95 11.93
N GLU A 459 -7.69 -25.95 12.59
CA GLU A 459 -8.22 -26.09 13.95
C GLU A 459 -9.24 -27.25 13.99
N GLY A 460 -9.18 -28.07 15.04
CA GLY A 460 -10.03 -29.26 15.19
C GLY A 460 -9.73 -30.41 14.22
N GLY A 461 -8.62 -30.36 13.47
CA GLY A 461 -8.21 -31.41 12.52
C GLY A 461 -8.91 -31.33 11.17
N SER A 462 -9.48 -30.18 10.82
CA SER A 462 -10.08 -29.98 9.50
C SER A 462 -9.02 -29.97 8.40
N THR A 463 -9.31 -30.66 7.29
CA THR A 463 -8.41 -30.75 6.13
C THR A 463 -8.83 -29.86 4.97
N THR A 464 -9.97 -29.14 5.09
CA THR A 464 -10.54 -28.29 4.02
C THR A 464 -11.12 -26.95 4.51
N ALA A 465 -11.10 -26.67 5.83
CA ALA A 465 -11.68 -25.44 6.34
C ALA A 465 -10.78 -24.23 6.02
N ASN A 466 -11.38 -23.06 5.96
CA ASN A 466 -10.65 -21.81 5.77
C ASN A 466 -10.99 -20.78 6.85
N SER A 467 -10.15 -19.77 6.94
CA SER A 467 -10.35 -18.59 7.79
C SER A 467 -10.01 -17.34 7.01
N SER A 468 -10.63 -16.22 7.40
CA SER A 468 -10.22 -14.90 6.95
C SER A 468 -9.42 -14.20 8.03
N SER A 469 -8.43 -13.40 7.65
CA SER A 469 -7.46 -12.80 8.58
C SER A 469 -6.98 -11.44 8.08
N ARG A 470 -6.76 -10.50 9.00
CA ARG A 470 -6.31 -9.14 8.69
C ARG A 470 -4.95 -8.81 9.30
N GLY A 471 -4.09 -8.12 8.56
CA GLY A 471 -2.81 -7.60 9.05
C GLY A 471 -1.78 -7.41 7.93
N THR A 472 -0.75 -6.60 8.19
CA THR A 472 0.46 -6.56 7.33
C THR A 472 1.17 -7.92 7.27
N SER A 473 0.93 -8.79 8.26
CA SER A 473 1.34 -10.19 8.25
C SER A 473 0.67 -11.04 7.16
N CYS A 474 -0.46 -10.59 6.61
CA CYS A 474 -1.11 -11.23 5.46
C CYS A 474 -0.48 -10.73 4.15
N SER A 475 -0.14 -9.44 4.09
CA SER A 475 0.45 -8.77 2.92
C SER A 475 1.88 -9.23 2.62
N THR A 476 2.70 -9.39 3.66
CA THR A 476 4.12 -9.78 3.57
C THR A 476 4.34 -11.12 2.84
N PRO A 477 3.71 -12.23 3.26
CA PRO A 477 3.84 -13.52 2.57
C PRO A 477 3.25 -13.52 1.15
N LEU A 478 2.24 -12.68 0.85
CA LEU A 478 1.77 -12.52 -0.54
C LEU A 478 2.87 -11.95 -1.43
N VAL A 479 3.59 -10.92 -0.97
CA VAL A 479 4.70 -10.34 -1.71
C VAL A 479 5.87 -11.33 -1.83
N ALA A 480 6.12 -12.15 -0.80
CA ALA A 480 7.08 -13.25 -0.89
C ALA A 480 6.71 -14.27 -1.97
N GLY A 481 5.43 -14.61 -2.09
CA GLY A 481 4.91 -15.40 -3.19
C GLY A 481 5.10 -14.73 -4.55
N VAL A 482 4.83 -13.43 -4.69
CA VAL A 482 5.06 -12.69 -5.95
C VAL A 482 6.55 -12.69 -6.32
N ALA A 483 7.45 -12.48 -5.37
CA ALA A 483 8.89 -12.57 -5.59
C ALA A 483 9.30 -13.97 -6.09
N ALA A 484 8.76 -15.03 -5.48
CA ALA A 484 9.02 -16.40 -5.93
C ALA A 484 8.49 -16.68 -7.35
N LEU A 485 7.33 -16.14 -7.73
CA LEU A 485 6.84 -16.23 -9.12
C LEU A 485 7.83 -15.61 -10.09
N ILE A 486 8.27 -14.39 -9.81
CA ILE A 486 9.22 -13.63 -10.63
C ILE A 486 10.52 -14.42 -10.80
N MET A 487 11.10 -14.92 -9.71
CA MET A 487 12.35 -15.68 -9.76
C MET A 487 12.21 -17.00 -10.53
N SER A 488 11.10 -17.72 -10.34
CA SER A 488 10.88 -18.99 -11.03
C SER A 488 10.64 -18.84 -12.54
N GLU A 489 10.03 -17.73 -12.95
CA GLU A 489 9.75 -17.44 -14.36
C GLU A 489 10.96 -16.89 -15.10
N ASN A 490 11.86 -16.21 -14.38
CA ASN A 490 13.09 -15.60 -14.92
C ASN A 490 14.32 -16.30 -14.33
N SER A 491 14.38 -17.62 -14.44
CA SER A 491 15.39 -18.47 -13.78
C SER A 491 16.84 -18.22 -14.22
N GLU A 492 17.03 -17.52 -15.34
CA GLU A 492 18.31 -17.05 -15.88
C GLU A 492 18.81 -15.75 -15.22
N ILE A 493 17.95 -15.07 -14.45
CA ILE A 493 18.27 -13.84 -13.75
C ILE A 493 18.62 -14.16 -12.30
N GLU A 494 19.85 -13.80 -11.90
CA GLU A 494 20.21 -13.74 -10.49
C GLU A 494 19.56 -12.48 -9.88
N TYR A 495 18.63 -12.70 -8.95
CA TYR A 495 17.99 -11.66 -8.15
C TYR A 495 18.69 -11.55 -6.81
N ASP A 496 19.13 -10.35 -6.46
CA ASP A 496 19.43 -9.96 -5.08
C ASP A 496 18.26 -9.14 -4.51
N ASN A 497 18.41 -8.68 -3.27
CA ASN A 497 17.35 -7.96 -2.56
C ASN A 497 16.97 -6.65 -3.27
N GLU A 498 17.95 -5.85 -3.71
CA GLU A 498 17.70 -4.56 -4.36
C GLU A 498 17.10 -4.72 -5.76
N LYS A 499 17.60 -5.66 -6.56
CA LYS A 499 17.02 -5.96 -7.87
C LYS A 499 15.60 -6.48 -7.76
N MET A 500 15.30 -7.30 -6.74
CA MET A 500 13.92 -7.71 -6.47
C MET A 500 13.05 -6.53 -6.02
N ARG A 501 13.54 -5.67 -5.12
CA ARG A 501 12.87 -4.44 -4.69
C ARG A 501 12.49 -3.57 -5.91
N GLU A 502 13.46 -3.28 -6.77
CA GLU A 502 13.23 -2.52 -8.02
C GLU A 502 12.22 -3.19 -8.94
N THR A 503 12.30 -4.52 -9.10
CA THR A 503 11.38 -5.29 -9.93
C THR A 503 9.94 -5.21 -9.42
N LEU A 504 9.73 -5.45 -8.12
CA LEU A 504 8.42 -5.34 -7.48
C LEU A 504 7.86 -3.92 -7.57
N ILE A 505 8.71 -2.91 -7.35
CA ILE A 505 8.34 -1.50 -7.53
C ILE A 505 7.93 -1.26 -9.00
N ASN A 506 8.72 -1.65 -9.99
CA ASN A 506 8.39 -1.38 -11.39
C ASN A 506 7.11 -2.09 -11.86
N MET A 507 6.87 -3.30 -11.36
CA MET A 507 5.66 -4.07 -11.65
C MET A 507 4.42 -3.52 -10.95
N SER A 508 4.58 -2.89 -9.78
CA SER A 508 3.49 -2.35 -8.97
C SER A 508 2.58 -1.38 -9.75
N ILE A 509 1.32 -1.31 -9.32
CA ILE A 509 0.37 -0.30 -9.78
C ILE A 509 0.58 0.97 -8.96
N LYS A 510 0.72 2.10 -9.65
CA LYS A 510 1.05 3.40 -9.04
C LYS A 510 -0.21 4.25 -8.88
N GLY A 511 -0.31 4.99 -7.77
CA GLY A 511 -1.44 5.91 -7.54
C GLY A 511 -2.78 5.20 -7.33
N ALA A 512 -2.76 3.91 -7.01
CA ALA A 512 -3.93 3.06 -6.88
C ALA A 512 -4.48 2.99 -5.45
N ILE A 513 -3.74 3.49 -4.46
CA ILE A 513 -4.10 3.40 -3.05
C ILE A 513 -4.64 4.75 -2.60
N THR A 514 -5.86 4.75 -2.09
CA THR A 514 -6.55 5.89 -1.49
C THR A 514 -6.23 5.97 0.00
N ASN A 515 -6.47 7.15 0.60
CA ASN A 515 -6.17 7.46 2.01
C ASN A 515 -4.68 7.46 2.40
N LEU A 516 -3.76 7.52 1.43
CA LEU A 516 -2.34 7.78 1.72
C LEU A 516 -2.00 9.26 1.91
N GLU A 517 -2.86 10.18 1.48
CA GLU A 517 -2.62 11.62 1.61
C GLU A 517 -3.07 12.17 2.97
N TYR A 518 -3.88 11.40 3.70
CA TYR A 518 -4.35 11.72 5.04
C TYR A 518 -3.45 10.99 6.05
N MET A 519 -3.05 11.68 7.14
CA MET A 519 -2.29 11.15 8.30
C MET A 519 -0.75 11.21 8.24
N GLY A 520 -0.15 12.27 7.69
CA GLY A 520 1.32 12.46 7.77
C GLY A 520 2.14 11.48 6.90
N SER A 521 1.45 10.83 5.97
CA SER A 521 1.86 9.77 5.05
C SER A 521 2.19 10.28 3.64
N ALA A 522 2.34 11.61 3.48
CA ALA A 522 2.56 12.24 2.17
C ALA A 522 3.88 11.81 1.48
N ASP A 523 4.85 11.29 2.23
CA ASP A 523 6.10 10.72 1.75
C ASP A 523 6.01 9.22 1.43
N THR A 524 4.89 8.58 1.79
CA THR A 524 4.69 7.13 1.64
C THR A 524 4.44 6.79 0.17
N PRO A 525 5.24 5.89 -0.43
CA PRO A 525 5.06 5.53 -1.84
C PRO A 525 3.69 4.88 -2.13
N ASN A 526 2.92 5.48 -3.03
CA ASN A 526 1.63 4.93 -3.47
C ASN A 526 1.82 3.83 -4.52
N ARG A 527 2.06 2.60 -4.04
CA ARG A 527 2.49 1.45 -4.85
C ARG A 527 1.78 0.19 -4.39
N PHE A 528 0.80 -0.28 -5.15
CA PHE A 528 0.12 -1.56 -4.89
C PHE A 528 0.80 -2.70 -5.67
N ILE A 529 1.03 -3.84 -5.03
CA ILE A 529 1.71 -4.99 -5.63
C ILE A 529 0.94 -5.53 -6.86
N ASN A 530 1.65 -6.02 -7.86
CA ASN A 530 1.05 -6.73 -8.98
C ASN A 530 2.01 -7.82 -9.49
N ASN A 531 1.47 -8.94 -9.98
CA ASN A 531 2.28 -10.06 -10.47
C ASN A 531 2.73 -9.91 -11.94
N GLY A 532 2.38 -8.80 -12.60
CA GLY A 532 2.70 -8.50 -13.99
C GLY A 532 1.46 -8.40 -14.87
N LYS A 533 0.35 -9.08 -14.51
CA LYS A 533 -0.92 -8.99 -15.25
C LYS A 533 -1.76 -7.85 -14.70
N LYS A 534 -1.89 -6.78 -15.49
CA LYS A 534 -2.60 -5.54 -15.15
C LYS A 534 -3.93 -5.42 -15.88
N SER A 535 -4.08 -6.01 -17.06
CA SER A 535 -5.33 -6.00 -17.83
C SER A 535 -6.48 -6.62 -17.03
N ILE A 536 -7.69 -6.08 -17.16
CA ILE A 536 -8.90 -6.61 -16.52
C ILE A 536 -9.70 -7.38 -17.57
N TYR A 537 -10.09 -8.61 -17.28
CA TYR A 537 -11.02 -9.36 -18.12
C TYR A 537 -12.39 -9.40 -17.46
N SER A 538 -13.43 -8.98 -18.17
CA SER A 538 -14.81 -9.04 -17.67
C SER A 538 -15.47 -10.35 -18.08
N PRO A 539 -15.97 -11.17 -17.14
CA PRO A 539 -16.77 -12.36 -17.46
C PRO A 539 -18.14 -12.01 -18.09
N ASP A 540 -18.56 -10.75 -18.02
CA ASP A 540 -19.82 -10.23 -18.54
C ASP A 540 -19.68 -9.57 -19.91
N ASN A 541 -18.57 -9.81 -20.63
CA ASN A 541 -18.23 -9.12 -21.89
C ASN A 541 -19.20 -9.46 -23.04
N LYS A 542 -20.41 -8.90 -22.96
CA LYS A 542 -21.42 -8.76 -24.00
C LYS A 542 -21.32 -7.42 -24.73
N ASN A 543 -20.37 -6.56 -24.37
CA ASN A 543 -20.30 -5.17 -24.85
C ASN A 543 -19.02 -4.84 -25.64
N ILE A 544 -18.51 -5.76 -26.45
CA ILE A 544 -17.59 -5.37 -27.55
C ILE A 544 -18.45 -4.72 -28.64
N GLU A 545 -18.49 -3.39 -28.63
CA GLU A 545 -19.18 -2.55 -29.61
C GLU A 545 -18.34 -2.35 -30.89
N CYS A 546 -17.01 -2.38 -30.78
CA CYS A 546 -16.06 -2.23 -31.88
C CYS A 546 -14.80 -3.09 -31.73
N GLY A 547 -14.09 -3.32 -32.83
CA GLY A 547 -13.01 -4.31 -32.94
C GLY A 547 -13.52 -5.66 -33.46
N LYS A 548 -12.61 -6.50 -33.99
CA LYS A 548 -12.92 -7.83 -34.58
C LYS A 548 -14.11 -7.79 -35.55
N ASP A 549 -14.08 -6.85 -36.51
CA ASP A 549 -15.04 -6.63 -37.62
C ASP A 549 -16.18 -5.61 -37.38
N LYS A 550 -16.20 -4.90 -36.26
CA LYS A 550 -17.18 -3.82 -35.98
C LYS A 550 -16.51 -2.45 -35.83
N SER A 551 -17.09 -1.41 -36.44
CA SER A 551 -16.57 -0.03 -36.41
C SER A 551 -17.54 0.95 -35.75
N CYS A 552 -17.01 1.98 -35.09
CA CYS A 552 -17.77 3.09 -34.53
C CYS A 552 -18.14 4.11 -35.61
N SER A 553 -19.43 4.43 -35.71
CA SER A 553 -19.95 5.38 -36.71
C SER A 553 -19.69 6.84 -36.35
N ASN A 554 -19.73 7.19 -35.05
CA ASN A 554 -19.46 8.53 -34.53
C ASN A 554 -18.66 8.41 -33.24
N GLY A 555 -17.33 8.50 -33.33
CA GLY A 555 -16.44 8.40 -32.18
C GLY A 555 -15.21 7.55 -32.45
N CYS A 556 -14.56 7.13 -31.36
CA CYS A 556 -13.37 6.28 -31.43
C CYS A 556 -13.63 4.90 -30.83
N CYS A 557 -12.88 3.92 -31.33
CA CYS A 557 -12.86 2.58 -30.75
C CYS A 557 -11.76 2.52 -29.70
N SER A 558 -12.14 2.36 -28.44
CA SER A 558 -11.18 2.26 -27.34
C SER A 558 -10.35 0.97 -27.45
N LYS A 559 -9.26 0.88 -26.68
CA LYS A 559 -8.47 -0.36 -26.56
C LYS A 559 -9.29 -1.56 -26.10
N ASP A 560 -10.41 -1.31 -25.41
CA ASP A 560 -11.28 -2.30 -24.78
C ASP A 560 -12.47 -2.69 -25.68
N GLY A 561 -12.59 -2.09 -26.88
CA GLY A 561 -13.65 -2.41 -27.84
C GLY A 561 -14.98 -1.69 -27.60
N GLU A 562 -14.96 -0.54 -26.92
CA GLU A 562 -16.13 0.33 -26.71
C GLU A 562 -16.18 1.44 -27.76
N CYS A 563 -17.39 1.80 -28.23
CA CYS A 563 -17.58 2.95 -29.09
C CYS A 563 -17.85 4.20 -28.27
N ILE A 564 -16.84 5.07 -28.15
CA ILE A 564 -16.97 6.29 -27.35
C ILE A 564 -17.30 7.47 -28.27
N SER A 565 -18.54 7.94 -28.18
CA SER A 565 -19.05 9.06 -28.96
C SER A 565 -18.35 10.38 -28.64
N PHE A 566 -18.10 11.22 -29.66
CA PHE A 566 -17.62 12.60 -29.51
C PHE A 566 -18.48 13.46 -28.59
N GLN A 567 -19.76 13.12 -28.44
CA GLN A 567 -20.69 13.82 -27.54
C GLN A 567 -20.39 13.58 -26.05
N ASN A 568 -19.63 12.52 -25.73
CA ASN A 568 -19.30 12.12 -24.36
C ASN A 568 -17.83 12.42 -23.99
N ASN A 569 -17.18 13.37 -24.67
CA ASN A 569 -15.80 13.79 -24.42
C ASN A 569 -14.78 12.63 -24.47
N PRO A 570 -14.66 11.93 -25.62
CA PRO A 570 -13.92 10.67 -25.71
C PRO A 570 -12.41 10.87 -25.87
N TRP A 571 -11.94 12.11 -25.95
CA TRP A 571 -10.68 12.42 -26.63
C TRP A 571 -9.44 11.78 -26.03
N ASN A 572 -9.39 11.56 -24.71
CA ASN A 572 -8.30 10.80 -24.10
C ASN A 572 -8.27 9.35 -24.61
N ALA A 573 -9.44 8.71 -24.74
CA ALA A 573 -9.55 7.34 -25.23
C ALA A 573 -9.35 7.25 -26.76
N CYS A 574 -9.46 8.37 -27.48
CA CYS A 574 -9.22 8.44 -28.92
C CYS A 574 -7.74 8.63 -29.30
N LEU A 575 -6.84 8.71 -28.32
CA LEU A 575 -5.40 8.77 -28.56
C LEU A 575 -4.85 7.37 -28.87
N ILE A 576 -4.08 7.25 -29.95
CA ILE A 576 -3.38 6.00 -30.30
C ILE A 576 -2.43 5.59 -29.18
N GLU A 577 -1.78 6.56 -28.53
CA GLU A 577 -0.92 6.35 -27.36
C GLU A 577 -1.67 5.73 -26.18
N ASN A 578 -2.99 5.88 -26.12
CA ASN A 578 -3.86 5.28 -25.11
C ASN A 578 -4.59 4.01 -25.62
N GLY A 579 -4.17 3.48 -26.77
CA GLY A 579 -4.65 2.22 -27.33
C GLY A 579 -5.89 2.32 -28.22
N CYS A 580 -6.22 3.51 -28.73
CA CYS A 580 -7.29 3.68 -29.71
C CYS A 580 -7.05 2.84 -30.97
N GLN A 581 -8.08 2.11 -31.43
CA GLN A 581 -7.99 1.21 -32.57
C GLN A 581 -8.41 1.92 -33.88
N SER A 582 -7.44 2.47 -34.61
CA SER A 582 -7.68 3.31 -35.80
C SER A 582 -8.38 2.63 -36.98
N GLU A 583 -8.39 1.30 -37.00
CA GLU A 583 -9.08 0.48 -38.00
C GLU A 583 -10.60 0.42 -37.76
N PHE A 584 -11.05 0.73 -36.54
CA PHE A 584 -12.44 0.53 -36.10
C PHE A 584 -13.11 1.83 -35.60
N GLY A 585 -12.48 2.98 -35.76
CA GLY A 585 -13.02 4.28 -35.38
C GLY A 585 -12.02 5.41 -35.58
N TYR A 586 -12.41 6.64 -35.27
CA TYR A 586 -11.49 7.78 -35.34
C TYR A 586 -10.41 7.66 -34.27
N CYS A 587 -9.14 7.75 -34.64
CA CYS A 587 -8.04 7.90 -33.68
C CYS A 587 -7.11 9.02 -34.12
N THR A 588 -6.52 9.70 -33.15
CA THR A 588 -5.48 10.72 -33.38
C THR A 588 -4.28 10.42 -32.49
N THR A 589 -3.14 11.04 -32.77
CA THR A 589 -1.97 11.03 -31.87
C THR A 589 -1.91 12.32 -31.09
N ILE A 590 -1.10 12.40 -30.04
CA ILE A 590 -0.86 13.66 -29.32
C ILE A 590 -0.35 14.72 -30.30
N GLU A 591 0.66 14.39 -31.11
CA GLU A 591 1.22 15.32 -32.09
C GLU A 591 0.21 15.72 -33.17
N LYS A 592 -0.55 14.76 -33.69
CA LYS A 592 -1.57 14.99 -34.70
C LYS A 592 -2.71 15.86 -34.16
N SER A 593 -3.18 15.59 -32.94
CA SER A 593 -4.21 16.40 -32.28
C SER A 593 -3.77 17.86 -32.08
N ILE A 594 -2.48 18.07 -31.74
CA ILE A 594 -1.90 19.42 -31.62
C ILE A 594 -1.91 20.13 -32.97
N ASN A 595 -1.57 19.44 -34.07
CA ASN A 595 -1.55 20.04 -35.39
C ASN A 595 -2.96 20.27 -35.96
N GLU A 596 -3.87 19.32 -35.77
CA GLU A 596 -5.29 19.46 -36.14
C GLU A 596 -5.92 20.66 -35.41
N CYS A 597 -5.63 20.84 -34.12
CA CYS A 597 -6.10 22.00 -33.37
C CYS A 597 -5.53 23.34 -33.91
N LYS A 598 -4.26 23.38 -34.35
CA LYS A 598 -3.70 24.59 -34.96
C LYS A 598 -4.39 24.94 -36.28
N GLU A 599 -4.65 23.95 -37.12
CA GLU A 599 -5.33 24.17 -38.41
C GLU A 599 -6.79 24.60 -38.19
N GLU A 600 -7.50 24.00 -37.22
CA GLU A 600 -8.84 24.42 -36.81
C GLU A 600 -8.84 25.89 -36.37
N LEU A 601 -7.92 26.29 -35.49
CA LEU A 601 -7.84 27.69 -35.02
C LEU A 601 -7.47 28.67 -36.12
N LYS A 602 -6.76 28.22 -37.16
CA LYS A 602 -6.45 29.03 -38.34
C LYS A 602 -7.66 29.17 -39.27
N GLU A 603 -8.46 28.12 -39.44
CA GLU A 603 -9.70 28.15 -40.22
C GLU A 603 -10.76 29.08 -39.60
N TYR A 604 -10.79 29.12 -38.26
CA TYR A 604 -11.72 29.91 -37.46
C TYR A 604 -11.09 31.13 -36.80
N GLU A 605 -9.98 31.66 -37.34
CA GLU A 605 -9.25 32.80 -36.76
C GLU A 605 -10.15 34.01 -36.50
N GLU A 606 -11.10 34.29 -37.40
CA GLU A 606 -12.09 35.36 -37.26
C GLU A 606 -13.05 35.17 -36.07
N CYS A 607 -13.23 33.93 -35.62
CA CYS A 607 -14.07 33.55 -34.49
C CYS A 607 -13.30 33.59 -33.15
N ILE A 608 -11.99 33.82 -33.16
CA ILE A 608 -11.21 34.00 -31.93
C ILE A 608 -11.38 35.45 -31.47
N ILE A 609 -12.47 35.71 -30.75
CA ILE A 609 -12.87 37.04 -30.32
C ILE A 609 -12.79 37.13 -28.80
N ASP A 610 -11.93 38.02 -28.32
CA ASP A 610 -11.96 38.43 -26.92
C ASP A 610 -13.00 39.53 -26.73
N ILE A 611 -13.82 39.39 -25.69
CA ILE A 611 -14.89 40.32 -25.34
C ILE A 611 -14.64 40.78 -23.91
N SER A 612 -14.46 42.09 -23.74
CA SER A 612 -14.13 42.68 -22.44
C SER A 612 -15.14 43.73 -21.98
N ASP A 613 -15.12 43.98 -20.68
CA ASP A 613 -15.92 45.02 -20.03
C ASP A 613 -15.53 46.45 -20.42
N ASP A 614 -14.38 46.66 -21.06
CA ASP A 614 -13.89 47.99 -21.42
C ASP A 614 -14.28 48.43 -22.84
N MET A 615 -14.84 47.53 -23.66
CA MET A 615 -15.20 47.82 -25.05
C MET A 615 -16.34 48.83 -25.17
N ASN A 616 -16.20 49.75 -26.14
CA ASN A 616 -17.26 50.70 -26.49
C ASN A 616 -18.36 50.06 -27.34
N GLN A 617 -19.49 50.76 -27.51
CA GLN A 617 -20.68 50.19 -28.14
C GLN A 617 -20.48 49.78 -29.61
N LYS A 618 -19.70 50.57 -30.36
CA LYS A 618 -19.43 50.28 -31.78
C LYS A 618 -18.55 49.04 -31.91
N GLU A 619 -17.53 48.93 -31.06
CA GLU A 619 -16.65 47.77 -30.99
C GLU A 619 -17.42 46.51 -30.61
N LEU A 620 -18.25 46.57 -29.56
CA LEU A 620 -19.06 45.45 -29.10
C LEU A 620 -20.04 44.96 -30.18
N TYR A 621 -20.65 45.89 -30.93
CA TYR A 621 -21.59 45.55 -32.00
C TYR A 621 -20.91 44.87 -33.20
N GLU A 622 -19.72 45.33 -33.59
CA GLU A 622 -18.94 44.68 -34.66
C GLU A 622 -18.46 43.29 -34.23
N LYS A 623 -17.99 43.13 -32.99
CA LYS A 623 -17.62 41.81 -32.44
C LYS A 623 -18.83 40.87 -32.34
N TYR A 624 -19.99 41.39 -31.93
CA TYR A 624 -21.22 40.59 -31.84
C TYR A 624 -21.68 40.03 -33.19
N LYS A 625 -21.56 40.79 -34.29
CA LYS A 625 -21.91 40.29 -35.63
C LYS A 625 -21.08 39.09 -36.03
N VAL A 626 -19.78 39.11 -35.73
CA VAL A 626 -18.89 37.99 -36.03
C VAL A 626 -19.20 36.81 -35.10
N TYR A 627 -19.37 37.09 -33.80
CA TYR A 627 -19.72 36.10 -32.77
C TYR A 627 -21.01 35.33 -33.08
N THR A 628 -22.01 36.00 -33.68
CA THR A 628 -23.32 35.43 -34.05
C THR A 628 -23.44 34.97 -35.50
N SER A 629 -22.34 34.99 -36.26
CA SER A 629 -22.33 34.37 -37.57
C SER A 629 -22.51 32.85 -37.45
N ASP A 630 -23.19 32.22 -38.41
CA ASP A 630 -23.43 30.77 -38.40
C ASP A 630 -22.13 29.97 -38.27
N LYS A 631 -21.04 30.46 -38.89
CA LYS A 631 -19.71 29.86 -38.84
C LYS A 631 -19.11 29.91 -37.42
N CYS A 632 -19.11 31.08 -36.78
CA CYS A 632 -18.54 31.21 -35.44
C CYS A 632 -19.43 30.60 -34.36
N GLU A 633 -20.75 30.62 -34.53
CA GLU A 633 -21.65 29.94 -33.61
C GLU A 633 -21.41 28.43 -33.62
N ALA A 634 -21.16 27.84 -34.79
CA ALA A 634 -20.77 26.43 -34.91
C ALA A 634 -19.43 26.14 -34.22
N PHE A 635 -18.42 27.00 -34.42
CA PHE A 635 -17.12 26.90 -33.75
C PHE A 635 -17.24 26.91 -32.22
N TYR A 636 -17.91 27.91 -31.64
CA TYR A 636 -18.07 27.98 -30.19
C TYR A 636 -18.84 26.79 -29.64
N LYS A 637 -19.90 26.36 -30.33
CA LYS A 637 -20.67 25.15 -29.97
C LYS A 637 -19.80 23.90 -29.91
N LEU A 638 -18.92 23.73 -30.90
CA LEU A 638 -17.99 22.61 -30.97
C LEU A 638 -17.05 22.61 -29.76
N HIS A 639 -16.47 23.76 -29.41
CA HIS A 639 -15.53 23.87 -28.30
C HIS A 639 -16.19 23.75 -26.92
N TYR A 640 -17.26 24.48 -26.62
CA TYR A 640 -17.87 24.40 -25.28
C TYR A 640 -18.58 23.06 -25.05
N SER A 641 -18.98 22.35 -26.11
CA SER A 641 -19.53 21.00 -26.02
C SER A 641 -18.44 19.93 -25.97
N ASN A 642 -17.17 20.31 -25.92
CA ASN A 642 -16.01 19.41 -25.88
C ASN A 642 -15.95 18.44 -27.08
N GLN A 643 -16.42 18.88 -28.25
CA GLN A 643 -16.45 18.08 -29.48
C GLN A 643 -15.34 18.45 -30.47
N SER A 644 -14.47 19.41 -30.11
CA SER A 644 -13.28 19.75 -30.89
C SER A 644 -12.09 18.90 -30.46
N VAL A 645 -11.20 18.57 -31.39
CA VAL A 645 -9.92 17.91 -31.09
C VAL A 645 -9.03 18.77 -30.18
N CYS A 646 -9.24 20.09 -30.18
CA CYS A 646 -8.55 21.01 -29.27
C CYS A 646 -8.80 20.70 -27.79
N THR A 647 -9.91 20.03 -27.45
CA THR A 647 -10.24 19.63 -26.07
C THR A 647 -9.17 18.72 -25.46
N VAL A 648 -8.54 17.83 -26.24
CA VAL A 648 -7.41 17.02 -25.76
C VAL A 648 -6.07 17.69 -26.01
N ALA A 649 -5.91 18.37 -27.15
CA ALA A 649 -4.65 19.04 -27.48
C ALA A 649 -4.23 20.05 -26.40
N LYS A 650 -5.19 20.79 -25.81
CA LYS A 650 -4.90 21.79 -24.78
C LYS A 650 -4.29 21.25 -23.48
N LYS A 651 -4.39 19.93 -23.24
CA LYS A 651 -3.72 19.28 -22.11
C LYS A 651 -2.20 19.18 -22.29
N TYR A 652 -1.73 19.23 -23.54
CA TYR A 652 -0.34 19.00 -23.91
C TYR A 652 0.35 20.26 -24.45
N LYS A 653 -0.42 21.23 -24.93
CA LYS A 653 0.09 22.52 -25.43
C LYS A 653 -0.94 23.62 -25.21
N SER A 654 -0.51 24.80 -24.80
CA SER A 654 -1.38 25.99 -24.70
C SER A 654 -1.76 26.52 -26.08
N PHE A 655 -3.05 26.86 -26.24
CA PHE A 655 -3.65 27.44 -27.44
C PHE A 655 -4.32 28.80 -27.18
N GLY A 656 -4.05 29.42 -26.03
CA GLY A 656 -4.53 30.76 -25.70
C GLY A 656 -6.03 30.79 -25.45
N PHE A 657 -6.80 31.37 -26.38
CA PHE A 657 -8.26 31.54 -26.25
C PHE A 657 -8.97 30.26 -25.80
N ILE A 658 -8.55 29.11 -26.33
CA ILE A 658 -9.16 27.79 -26.09
C ILE A 658 -8.84 27.17 -24.72
N ASP A 659 -7.74 27.59 -24.09
CA ASP A 659 -7.26 26.97 -22.85
C ASP A 659 -8.35 27.08 -21.76
N ASP A 660 -8.93 28.27 -21.65
CA ASP A 660 -9.98 28.62 -20.69
C ASP A 660 -11.38 28.72 -21.30
N PHE A 661 -11.56 28.36 -22.58
CA PHE A 661 -12.87 28.46 -23.23
C PHE A 661 -13.74 27.25 -22.88
N ASP A 662 -14.86 27.53 -22.21
CA ASP A 662 -15.87 26.55 -21.83
C ASP A 662 -17.29 27.13 -21.93
N ARG A 663 -18.28 26.39 -21.41
CA ARG A 663 -19.67 26.81 -21.44
C ARG A 663 -19.95 28.03 -20.56
N GLU A 664 -19.30 28.16 -19.42
CA GLU A 664 -19.51 29.29 -18.52
C GLU A 664 -18.96 30.56 -19.17
N LYS A 665 -17.74 30.52 -19.69
CA LYS A 665 -17.12 31.64 -20.41
C LYS A 665 -17.91 32.03 -21.66
N TYR A 666 -18.43 31.06 -22.41
CA TYR A 666 -19.34 31.31 -23.54
C TYR A 666 -20.64 32.02 -23.08
N LEU A 667 -21.25 31.55 -22.00
CA LEU A 667 -22.46 32.17 -21.44
C LEU A 667 -22.18 33.57 -20.89
N ASP A 668 -21.01 33.80 -20.31
CA ASP A 668 -20.59 35.11 -19.81
C ASP A 668 -20.41 36.11 -20.95
N TYR A 669 -19.78 35.71 -22.06
CA TYR A 669 -19.71 36.52 -23.26
C TYR A 669 -21.10 36.84 -23.81
N VAL A 670 -21.97 35.84 -23.92
CA VAL A 670 -23.36 36.04 -24.34
C VAL A 670 -24.08 37.01 -23.39
N ASN A 671 -23.93 36.83 -22.07
CA ASN A 671 -24.56 37.67 -21.06
C ASN A 671 -24.01 39.10 -21.08
N LEU A 672 -22.71 39.30 -21.25
CA LEU A 672 -22.07 40.59 -21.34
C LEU A 672 -22.58 41.37 -22.55
N ILE A 673 -22.59 40.72 -23.72
CA ILE A 673 -23.12 41.31 -24.95
C ILE A 673 -24.61 41.64 -24.77
N ASN A 674 -25.38 40.68 -24.25
CA ASN A 674 -26.81 40.87 -23.99
C ASN A 674 -27.04 42.05 -23.03
N ASN A 675 -26.35 42.12 -21.90
CA ASN A 675 -26.56 43.14 -20.87
C ASN A 675 -26.18 44.54 -21.37
N LYS A 676 -25.03 44.71 -22.04
CA LYS A 676 -24.58 46.02 -22.53
C LYS A 676 -25.43 46.54 -23.70
N LEU A 677 -25.78 45.67 -24.66
CA LEU A 677 -26.65 46.07 -25.78
C LEU A 677 -28.10 46.32 -25.29
N PHE A 678 -28.61 45.49 -24.37
CA PHE A 678 -29.96 45.63 -23.80
C PHE A 678 -30.14 46.88 -22.92
N MET A 679 -29.17 47.20 -22.05
CA MET A 679 -29.28 48.34 -21.13
C MET A 679 -29.24 49.68 -21.88
N ASN A 680 -28.48 49.77 -22.99
CA ASN A 680 -28.44 50.97 -23.81
C ASN A 680 -29.72 51.17 -24.65
N ASP A 681 -30.28 50.10 -25.21
CA ASP A 681 -31.60 50.17 -25.87
C ASP A 681 -32.69 50.62 -24.88
N ILE A 682 -32.67 50.11 -23.65
CA ILE A 682 -33.55 50.56 -22.57
C ILE A 682 -33.33 52.04 -22.21
N ASN A 683 -32.08 52.49 -22.13
CA ASN A 683 -31.75 53.89 -21.82
C ASN A 683 -32.27 54.87 -22.89
N SER A 684 -32.35 54.45 -24.16
CA SER A 684 -32.99 55.24 -25.24
C SER A 684 -34.50 55.47 -25.03
N TYR A 685 -35.12 54.64 -24.18
CA TYR A 685 -36.50 54.73 -23.71
C TYR A 685 -36.60 55.12 -22.23
N SER A 686 -35.53 55.64 -21.62
CA SER A 686 -35.49 56.03 -20.19
C SER A 686 -36.67 56.93 -19.79
N GLU A 687 -37.09 57.83 -20.67
CA GLU A 687 -38.25 58.71 -20.51
C GLU A 687 -39.58 57.96 -20.27
N CYS A 688 -39.69 56.73 -20.81
CA CYS A 688 -40.84 55.83 -20.68
C CYS A 688 -40.84 55.04 -19.36
N PHE A 689 -39.76 55.11 -18.57
CA PHE A 689 -39.69 54.54 -17.23
C PHE A 689 -40.10 55.59 -16.20
N VAL A 690 -41.20 55.35 -15.49
CA VAL A 690 -41.73 56.30 -14.51
C VAL A 690 -41.40 55.84 -13.07
N PRO A 691 -40.77 56.69 -12.23
CA PRO A 691 -40.72 56.50 -10.78
C PRO A 691 -42.12 56.60 -10.15
N SER A 692 -42.25 56.33 -8.84
CA SER A 692 -43.56 56.34 -8.16
C SER A 692 -44.29 57.68 -8.31
N ILE A 693 -45.49 57.68 -8.93
CA ILE A 693 -46.31 58.89 -9.21
C ILE A 693 -46.90 59.50 -7.92
N VAL A 694 -46.86 58.76 -6.81
CA VAL A 694 -47.47 59.12 -5.52
C VAL A 694 -47.00 60.48 -4.98
N LYS A 695 -45.85 60.99 -5.42
CA LYS A 695 -45.27 62.28 -4.96
C LYS A 695 -45.37 63.43 -5.97
N MET A 696 -46.01 63.23 -7.13
CA MET A 696 -46.08 64.24 -8.20
C MET A 696 -47.31 65.14 -8.07
N ASN A 697 -47.20 66.39 -8.49
CA ASN A 697 -48.34 67.32 -8.60
C ASN A 697 -49.16 67.03 -9.88
N ASP A 698 -50.32 67.68 -10.03
CA ASP A 698 -51.27 67.31 -11.09
C ASP A 698 -50.82 67.72 -12.51
N ASP A 699 -50.02 68.77 -12.64
CA ASP A 699 -49.43 69.17 -13.93
C ASP A 699 -48.29 68.23 -14.35
N GLU A 700 -47.43 67.84 -13.41
CA GLU A 700 -46.39 66.82 -13.60
C GLU A 700 -47.00 65.47 -14.00
N LYS A 701 -48.12 65.10 -13.38
CA LYS A 701 -48.86 63.88 -13.74
C LYS A 701 -49.39 63.96 -15.17
N LYS A 702 -49.91 65.11 -15.60
CA LYS A 702 -50.50 65.30 -16.93
C LYS A 702 -49.42 65.21 -18.02
N GLU A 703 -48.32 65.95 -17.87
CA GLU A 703 -47.18 65.89 -18.79
C GLU A 703 -46.64 64.46 -18.89
N LYS A 704 -46.53 63.76 -17.76
CA LYS A 704 -46.04 62.38 -17.76
C LYS A 704 -47.01 61.38 -18.40
N CYS A 705 -48.32 61.59 -18.27
CA CYS A 705 -49.33 60.79 -18.97
C CYS A 705 -49.21 60.96 -20.50
N GLU A 706 -48.92 62.17 -20.99
CA GLU A 706 -48.70 62.43 -22.42
C GLU A 706 -47.44 61.70 -22.95
N PHE A 707 -46.33 61.72 -22.21
CA PHE A 707 -45.13 60.96 -22.57
C PHE A 707 -45.38 59.44 -22.63
N VAL A 708 -46.13 58.88 -21.68
CA VAL A 708 -46.47 57.44 -21.63
C VAL A 708 -47.41 57.05 -22.79
N GLU A 709 -48.28 57.96 -23.23
CA GLU A 709 -49.16 57.78 -24.40
C GLU A 709 -48.43 57.99 -25.74
N SER A 710 -47.22 58.54 -25.75
CA SER A 710 -46.44 58.79 -26.97
C SER A 710 -46.20 57.53 -27.81
N SER A 711 -46.09 57.71 -29.13
CA SER A 711 -45.82 56.62 -30.08
C SER A 711 -44.50 55.89 -29.79
N LYS A 712 -43.48 56.62 -29.30
CA LYS A 712 -42.19 56.07 -28.86
C LYS A 712 -42.36 55.11 -27.68
N CYS A 713 -43.10 55.51 -26.63
CA CYS A 713 -43.33 54.67 -25.45
C CYS A 713 -44.31 53.52 -25.72
N GLN A 714 -45.30 53.69 -26.60
CA GLN A 714 -46.20 52.59 -26.98
C GLN A 714 -45.48 51.51 -27.78
N LYS A 715 -44.55 51.88 -28.68
CA LYS A 715 -43.65 50.92 -29.34
C LYS A 715 -42.82 50.15 -28.32
N PHE A 716 -42.16 50.85 -27.40
CA PHE A 716 -41.42 50.26 -26.29
C PHE A 716 -42.23 49.24 -25.47
N TYR A 717 -43.46 49.57 -25.07
CA TYR A 717 -44.30 48.63 -24.31
C TYR A 717 -44.78 47.43 -25.14
N ASN A 718 -45.00 47.61 -26.45
CA ASN A 718 -45.38 46.52 -27.34
C ASN A 718 -44.23 45.52 -27.56
N TYR A 719 -43.00 46.02 -27.66
CA TYR A 719 -41.78 45.22 -27.68
C TYR A 719 -41.66 44.33 -26.44
N PHE A 720 -41.84 44.89 -25.23
CA PHE A 720 -41.86 44.10 -23.98
C PHE A 720 -42.98 43.05 -23.93
N LYS A 721 -44.15 43.32 -24.51
CA LYS A 721 -45.27 42.36 -24.58
C LYS A 721 -44.91 41.15 -25.45
N LYS A 722 -44.33 41.40 -26.63
CA LYS A 722 -43.87 40.37 -27.58
C LYS A 722 -42.61 39.64 -27.10
N GLY A 723 -41.79 40.27 -26.26
CA GLY A 723 -40.63 39.66 -25.61
C GLY A 723 -39.27 40.02 -26.20
N TYR A 724 -39.18 41.06 -27.05
CA TYR A 724 -37.95 41.53 -27.72
C TYR A 724 -38.02 43.05 -27.94
N ILE A 725 -36.88 43.77 -27.88
CA ILE A 725 -36.81 45.26 -27.95
C ILE A 725 -36.65 45.83 -29.38
N ASN A 726 -36.19 45.03 -30.36
CA ASN A 726 -35.98 45.47 -31.75
C ASN A 726 -36.58 44.44 -32.75
N GLU A 727 -36.91 44.88 -33.97
CA GLU A 727 -37.46 44.05 -35.06
C GLU A 727 -36.49 42.95 -35.52
N ASN A 728 -35.18 43.13 -35.30
CA ASN A 728 -34.15 42.10 -35.44
C ASN A 728 -34.04 41.28 -34.14
N LYS A 729 -34.82 40.19 -34.09
CA LYS A 729 -35.13 39.29 -32.97
C LYS A 729 -33.92 38.70 -32.19
N TYR A 730 -33.35 39.29 -31.12
CA TYR A 730 -32.30 38.55 -30.36
C TYR A 730 -32.19 38.67 -28.83
N TYR A 731 -33.15 39.24 -28.07
CA TYR A 731 -33.05 39.21 -26.59
C TYR A 731 -34.35 38.78 -25.89
N LYS A 732 -34.31 37.66 -25.16
CA LYS A 732 -35.43 37.17 -24.34
C LYS A 732 -35.44 37.90 -22.99
N ILE A 733 -36.41 38.79 -22.80
CA ILE A 733 -36.50 39.64 -21.60
C ILE A 733 -36.82 38.79 -20.36
N PRO A 734 -36.07 38.89 -19.24
CA PRO A 734 -36.35 38.17 -18.01
C PRO A 734 -37.79 38.40 -17.51
N SER A 735 -38.46 37.32 -17.11
CA SER A 735 -39.89 37.32 -16.75
C SER A 735 -40.21 38.28 -15.59
N ALA A 736 -39.28 38.44 -14.63
CA ALA A 736 -39.39 39.36 -13.51
C ALA A 736 -39.46 40.84 -13.96
N ILE A 737 -38.63 41.23 -14.94
CA ILE A 737 -38.60 42.59 -15.49
C ILE A 737 -39.89 42.85 -16.29
N LYS A 738 -40.32 41.88 -17.11
CA LYS A 738 -41.58 41.94 -17.87
C LYS A 738 -42.79 42.17 -16.94
N LYS A 739 -42.83 41.46 -15.81
CA LYS A 739 -43.89 41.60 -14.80
C LYS A 739 -43.84 42.97 -14.11
N LYS A 740 -42.65 43.47 -13.76
CA LYS A 740 -42.46 44.78 -13.10
C LYS A 740 -42.89 45.95 -14.00
N ILE A 741 -42.50 45.94 -15.28
CA ILE A 741 -42.88 46.97 -16.25
C ILE A 741 -44.38 46.89 -16.58
N SER A 742 -44.93 45.68 -16.79
CA SER A 742 -46.36 45.51 -17.06
C SER A 742 -47.24 45.96 -15.88
N ASN A 743 -46.83 45.69 -14.64
CA ASN A 743 -47.56 46.13 -13.45
C ASN A 743 -47.49 47.65 -13.29
N LYS A 744 -46.31 48.25 -13.47
CA LYS A 744 -46.17 49.72 -13.45
C LYS A 744 -47.01 50.38 -14.53
N LYS A 745 -46.97 49.92 -15.79
CA LYS A 745 -47.82 50.45 -16.88
C LYS A 745 -49.30 50.41 -16.50
N LYS A 746 -49.80 49.30 -15.94
CA LYS A 746 -51.21 49.17 -15.53
C LYS A 746 -51.58 50.17 -14.43
N ILE A 747 -50.72 50.36 -13.43
CA ILE A 747 -50.95 51.32 -12.34
C ILE A 747 -51.00 52.75 -12.89
N ILE A 748 -50.03 53.13 -13.72
CA ILE A 748 -49.94 54.46 -14.33
C ILE A 748 -51.16 54.75 -15.21
N MET A 749 -51.55 53.81 -16.08
CA MET A 749 -52.70 53.99 -16.97
C MET A 749 -54.01 54.09 -16.20
N LYS A 750 -54.12 53.40 -15.06
CA LYS A 750 -55.29 53.49 -14.17
C LYS A 750 -55.38 54.86 -13.50
N GLU A 751 -54.26 55.46 -13.12
CA GLU A 751 -54.20 56.83 -12.57
C GLU A 751 -54.43 57.89 -13.64
N CYS A 752 -53.79 57.79 -14.81
CA CYS A 752 -54.04 58.69 -15.95
C CYS A 752 -55.51 58.66 -16.39
N ASN A 753 -56.15 57.49 -16.38
CA ASN A 753 -57.59 57.36 -16.67
C ASN A 753 -58.47 57.92 -15.55
N LYS A 754 -58.09 57.77 -14.27
CA LYS A 754 -58.79 58.41 -13.14
C LYS A 754 -58.74 59.94 -13.24
N ASN A 755 -57.59 60.51 -13.60
CA ASN A 755 -57.46 61.95 -13.83
C ASN A 755 -58.20 62.42 -15.10
N LYS A 756 -58.24 61.63 -16.19
CA LYS A 756 -59.14 61.89 -17.34
C LYS A 756 -60.61 61.92 -16.92
N ILE A 757 -61.03 61.02 -16.03
CA ILE A 757 -62.40 61.00 -15.49
C ILE A 757 -62.65 62.21 -14.57
N LEU A 758 -61.69 62.59 -13.72
CA LEU A 758 -61.80 63.76 -12.84
C LEU A 758 -61.85 65.08 -13.65
N ILE A 759 -61.03 65.21 -14.70
CA ILE A 759 -61.00 66.35 -15.61
C ILE A 759 -62.27 66.43 -16.48
N ASN A 760 -62.86 65.28 -16.86
CA ASN A 760 -64.15 65.24 -17.56
C ASN A 760 -65.36 65.40 -16.64
N LEU A 761 -65.20 65.26 -15.32
CA LEU A 761 -66.24 65.58 -14.32
C LEU A 761 -66.14 67.03 -13.82
N LEU A 762 -64.99 67.69 -14.01
CA LEU A 762 -64.73 69.10 -13.68
C LEU A 762 -64.92 70.06 -14.87
N LYS A 763 -65.04 69.52 -16.10
CA LYS A 763 -65.52 70.23 -17.30
C LYS A 763 -67.01 70.01 -17.45
#